data_AF-B9LVU7-F1
#
_entry.id   AF-B9LVU7-F1
#
_cell.length_a   1.000
_cell.length_b   1.000
_cell.length_c   1.000
_cell.angle_alpha   90.00
_cell.angle_beta   90.00
_cell.angle_gamma   90.00
#
_symmetry.space_group_name_H-M   'P 1'
#
loop_
_entity.id
_entity.type
_entity.pdbx_description
1 polymer ?
#
loop_
_entity_poly.entity_id
_entity_poly.type
_entity_poly.pdbx_seq_one_letter_code
_entity_poly.pdbx_strand_id
1 'polypeptide(L)'
;MTSHDPLSNDDGFWGLLLGKKYDKVPESERTLENLVSEFYVGRTKRIDTRFESIDDLIAGLEDQSADQAQQTLLTIWAEEKWAQKSSGSNGFQVESNFEDELQRLKEEGLFVEQLANNFTLVWPSKEVRVTTREDDRVRSRLFEQAHPLFVRKEDGSEVEVRGAKNRIKKFSKTFTDSDGVDRIERSQTTQPVIDGLASIFNDEIEALTLTEVEFQRTYLPDGSSLSLSNPAGVRNDLNSEAVFQELVDLQSLSELSHLEFNHNKTGKKVELKVEREETGFYFEIQDRYLPESEKEAIQLLIEDKLGISFDSIYPYDVQLRDSYIFHQILTGAVDTYIRYFDDLPEEERSLLNEFIEVSEIDTFECYRCHEVYEGEEPDECEECEGDSFRDEIRREVSVDDEAIHEAALEALKETGDTLSDNGINFLDVTIDAYETKNNDYIRTTFQEVASAGKEANTHRYEYINYCLGNGRLPRRINQYLLNSVLIVYGKAYLNGREHFGTINLHDLLMTDSPEDLLVSAIRNSKSQFRNRIIGRADDAFERLQDLHQRGTAGEFDDLSQEERKELKDDYDYNGFERDVFYLLKFMFLFTERWGREGETETDGCLVIPEEDGYFIASYDPKLTYTKKGYDLDAGEKNKAAWYMVTENLGGALSVSLSDDENLDAHLFVSNNFREGQFPHVASRVQEWFEQSEDVEKGGIPVAFLPLESLLSLYEIFDRHYDPIIEYPSVKAAFRRAFTEKVKNGEDGYSVVDTDACDTVEEQVLQALRGTTRSRTLKDHTE
;
A
#
# COMPACT_ATOMS: atom_id res chain seq x y z
N MET A 1 -76.12 -5.41 -24.31
CA MET A 1 -75.55 -4.07 -24.60
C MET A 1 -74.49 -3.87 -23.53
N THR A 2 -73.27 -4.28 -23.84
CA THR A 2 -72.10 -4.21 -22.94
C THR A 2 -71.58 -2.77 -22.98
N SER A 3 -71.60 -2.08 -21.85
CA SER A 3 -70.89 -0.81 -21.68
C SER A 3 -69.41 -1.10 -21.93
N HIS A 4 -68.84 -0.40 -22.91
CA HIS A 4 -67.40 -0.39 -23.12
C HIS A 4 -66.75 0.21 -21.88
N ASP A 5 -65.98 -0.60 -21.16
CA ASP A 5 -65.23 -0.17 -19.99
C ASP A 5 -63.96 0.56 -20.50
N PRO A 6 -63.86 1.90 -20.39
CA PRO A 6 -62.82 2.67 -21.08
C PRO A 6 -61.42 2.39 -20.52
N LEU A 7 -61.33 1.96 -19.26
CA LEU A 7 -60.09 1.85 -18.49
C LEU A 7 -59.25 0.61 -18.86
N SER A 8 -59.89 -0.50 -19.22
CA SER A 8 -59.19 -1.75 -19.58
C SER A 8 -58.58 -1.73 -20.98
N ASN A 9 -59.01 -0.79 -21.84
CA ASN A 9 -58.55 -0.64 -23.23
C ASN A 9 -57.37 0.35 -23.38
N ASP A 10 -56.86 0.90 -22.28
CA ASP A 10 -55.70 1.81 -22.29
C ASP A 10 -54.39 1.04 -22.09
N ASP A 11 -53.88 0.48 -23.19
CA ASP A 11 -52.66 -0.32 -23.20
C ASP A 11 -51.42 0.46 -22.72
N GLY A 12 -51.37 1.76 -22.99
CA GLY A 12 -50.28 2.63 -22.56
C GLY A 12 -50.27 2.82 -21.05
N PHE A 13 -51.44 3.04 -20.46
CA PHE A 13 -51.63 3.18 -19.03
C PHE A 13 -51.27 1.90 -18.27
N TRP A 14 -51.78 0.74 -18.69
CA TRP A 14 -51.46 -0.53 -18.02
C TRP A 14 -50.02 -0.97 -18.26
N GLY A 15 -49.45 -0.66 -19.43
CA GLY A 15 -48.03 -0.80 -19.71
C GLY A 15 -47.15 -0.01 -18.74
N LEU A 16 -47.56 1.21 -18.35
CA LEU A 16 -46.86 2.02 -17.34
C LEU A 16 -46.91 1.37 -15.95
N LEU A 17 -48.09 0.94 -15.50
CA LEU A 17 -48.29 0.42 -14.15
C LEU A 17 -47.65 -0.96 -13.93
N LEU A 18 -47.72 -1.84 -14.93
CA LEU A 18 -47.34 -3.25 -14.83
C LEU A 18 -46.02 -3.59 -15.55
N GLY A 19 -45.55 -2.74 -16.47
CA GLY A 19 -44.33 -2.97 -17.26
C GLY A 19 -44.35 -4.33 -17.97
N LYS A 20 -43.26 -5.10 -17.84
CA LYS A 20 -43.14 -6.46 -18.44
C LYS A 20 -44.21 -7.46 -18.00
N LYS A 21 -44.95 -7.20 -16.92
CA LYS A 21 -46.07 -8.08 -16.53
C LYS A 21 -47.26 -7.89 -17.47
N TYR A 22 -47.49 -6.67 -17.97
CA TYR A 22 -48.55 -6.39 -18.93
C TYR A 22 -48.40 -7.19 -20.22
N ASP A 23 -47.17 -7.27 -20.75
CA ASP A 23 -46.84 -8.04 -21.95
C ASP A 23 -47.06 -9.55 -21.79
N LYS A 24 -47.12 -10.04 -20.54
CA LYS A 24 -47.34 -11.46 -20.23
C LYS A 24 -48.82 -11.82 -20.09
N VAL A 25 -49.70 -10.82 -19.95
CA VAL A 25 -51.15 -11.04 -19.93
C VAL A 25 -51.64 -11.12 -21.37
N PRO A 26 -52.19 -12.27 -21.82
CA PRO A 26 -52.73 -12.40 -23.17
C PRO A 26 -53.78 -11.33 -23.46
N GLU A 27 -53.82 -10.78 -24.68
CA GLU A 27 -54.79 -9.74 -25.06
C GLU A 27 -56.25 -10.13 -24.75
N SER A 28 -56.59 -11.41 -24.91
CA SER A 28 -57.92 -11.95 -24.58
C SER A 28 -58.27 -11.97 -23.09
N GLU A 29 -57.27 -11.80 -22.22
CA GLU A 29 -57.39 -11.85 -20.75
C GLU A 29 -57.18 -10.47 -20.10
N ARG A 30 -56.98 -9.40 -20.87
CA ARG A 30 -56.82 -8.02 -20.37
C ARG A 30 -58.15 -7.38 -19.95
N THR A 31 -58.88 -8.03 -19.05
CA THR A 31 -60.06 -7.46 -18.39
C THR A 31 -59.64 -6.58 -17.22
N LEU A 32 -60.50 -5.64 -16.80
CA LEU A 32 -60.23 -4.79 -15.64
C LEU A 32 -59.88 -5.61 -14.39
N GLU A 33 -60.67 -6.66 -14.10
CA GLU A 33 -60.45 -7.58 -12.98
C GLU A 33 -59.06 -8.22 -13.00
N ASN A 34 -58.61 -8.72 -14.16
CA ASN A 34 -57.32 -9.40 -14.30
C ASN A 34 -56.15 -8.40 -14.21
N LEU A 35 -56.29 -7.22 -14.80
CA LEU A 35 -55.26 -6.17 -14.75
C LEU A 35 -55.11 -5.59 -13.35
N VAL A 36 -56.23 -5.37 -12.63
CA VAL A 36 -56.24 -4.97 -11.22
C VAL A 36 -55.68 -6.08 -10.34
N SER A 37 -55.94 -7.36 -10.64
CA SER A 37 -55.32 -8.51 -9.95
C SER A 37 -53.81 -8.51 -10.07
N GLU A 38 -53.26 -8.33 -11.28
CA GLU A 38 -51.82 -8.20 -11.47
C GLU A 38 -51.23 -6.94 -10.80
N PHE A 39 -52.00 -5.86 -10.73
CA PHE A 39 -51.63 -4.63 -10.02
C PHE A 39 -51.65 -4.81 -8.50
N TYR A 40 -52.57 -5.61 -7.98
CA TYR A 40 -52.68 -5.89 -6.55
C TYR A 40 -51.49 -6.69 -6.02
N VAL A 41 -50.90 -7.57 -6.84
CA VAL A 41 -49.72 -8.38 -6.48
C VAL A 41 -48.53 -7.48 -6.16
N GLY A 42 -48.15 -7.44 -4.88
CA GLY A 42 -47.08 -6.60 -4.34
C GLY A 42 -47.55 -5.29 -3.69
N ARG A 43 -48.86 -5.00 -3.73
CA ARG A 43 -49.48 -3.76 -3.19
C ARG A 43 -50.58 -4.00 -2.16
N THR A 44 -50.84 -5.27 -1.81
CA THR A 44 -51.86 -5.76 -0.86
C THR A 44 -52.05 -4.86 0.36
N LYS A 45 -51.02 -4.65 1.19
CA LYS A 45 -51.16 -3.82 2.41
C LYS A 45 -51.65 -2.40 2.15
N ARG A 46 -51.19 -1.75 1.07
CA ARG A 46 -51.57 -0.36 0.73
C ARG A 46 -53.01 -0.30 0.22
N ILE A 47 -53.37 -1.27 -0.62
CA ILE A 47 -54.72 -1.37 -1.19
C ILE A 47 -55.73 -1.71 -0.10
N ASP A 48 -55.46 -2.72 0.72
CA ASP A 48 -56.35 -3.16 1.80
C ASP A 48 -56.55 -2.08 2.87
N THR A 49 -55.57 -1.20 3.07
CA THR A 49 -55.72 -0.05 3.98
C THR A 49 -56.75 0.96 3.48
N ARG A 50 -56.90 1.11 2.16
CA ARG A 50 -57.79 2.11 1.54
C ARG A 50 -59.12 1.52 1.07
N PHE A 51 -59.14 0.26 0.65
CA PHE A 51 -60.29 -0.40 0.04
C PHE A 51 -60.71 -1.68 0.77
N GLU A 52 -60.07 -2.11 1.86
CA GLU A 52 -60.35 -3.37 2.58
C GLU A 52 -60.03 -4.67 1.81
N SER A 53 -60.29 -4.72 0.50
CA SER A 53 -59.96 -5.87 -0.36
C SER A 53 -59.75 -5.48 -1.84
N ILE A 54 -59.33 -6.46 -2.65
CA ILE A 54 -59.26 -6.29 -4.12
C ILE A 54 -60.63 -6.15 -4.76
N ASP A 55 -61.65 -6.84 -4.27
CA ASP A 55 -63.02 -6.79 -4.82
C ASP A 55 -63.62 -5.40 -4.59
N ASP A 56 -63.35 -4.81 -3.42
CA ASP A 56 -63.76 -3.45 -3.09
C ASP A 56 -62.98 -2.38 -3.88
N LEU A 57 -61.71 -2.64 -4.22
CA LEU A 57 -60.97 -1.80 -5.17
C LEU A 57 -61.61 -1.85 -6.56
N ILE A 58 -61.93 -3.04 -7.08
CA ILE A 58 -62.57 -3.20 -8.39
C ILE A 58 -63.93 -2.48 -8.40
N ALA A 59 -64.78 -2.73 -7.40
CA ALA A 59 -66.08 -2.04 -7.27
C ALA A 59 -65.91 -0.51 -7.18
N GLY A 60 -64.91 -0.05 -6.42
CA GLY A 60 -64.60 1.37 -6.29
C GLY A 60 -64.08 2.02 -7.58
N LEU A 61 -63.42 1.27 -8.47
CA LEU A 61 -62.97 1.75 -9.78
C LEU A 61 -64.12 1.76 -10.80
N GLU A 62 -65.02 0.78 -10.76
CA GLU A 62 -66.20 0.70 -11.64
C GLU A 62 -67.25 1.80 -11.32
N ASP A 63 -67.35 2.20 -10.06
CA ASP A 63 -68.24 3.28 -9.61
C ASP A 63 -67.71 4.69 -9.95
N GLN A 64 -66.50 4.80 -10.51
CA GLN A 64 -65.84 6.06 -10.86
C GLN A 64 -65.79 6.29 -12.38
N SER A 65 -65.59 7.55 -12.78
CA SER A 65 -65.22 7.83 -14.17
C SER A 65 -63.83 7.28 -14.49
N ALA A 66 -63.55 6.95 -15.76
CA ALA A 66 -62.26 6.39 -16.18
C ALA A 66 -61.07 7.26 -15.72
N ASP A 67 -61.18 8.59 -15.83
CA ASP A 67 -60.13 9.52 -15.39
C ASP A 67 -59.88 9.45 -13.87
N GLN A 68 -60.95 9.34 -13.08
CA GLN A 68 -60.86 9.20 -11.61
C GLN A 68 -60.27 7.85 -11.19
N ALA A 69 -60.63 6.79 -11.91
CA ALA A 69 -60.10 5.45 -11.70
C ALA A 69 -58.60 5.39 -12.07
N GLN A 70 -58.19 6.03 -13.18
CA GLN A 70 -56.78 6.18 -13.55
C GLN A 70 -55.99 6.93 -12.48
N GLN A 71 -56.52 8.07 -12.00
CA GLN A 71 -55.91 8.86 -10.93
C GLN A 71 -55.76 8.08 -9.63
N THR A 72 -56.74 7.26 -9.27
CA THR A 72 -56.68 6.37 -8.09
C THR A 72 -55.54 5.35 -8.23
N LEU A 73 -55.46 4.67 -9.37
CA LEU A 73 -54.41 3.67 -9.64
C LEU A 73 -53.01 4.30 -9.74
N LEU A 74 -52.88 5.47 -10.37
CA LEU A 74 -51.62 6.23 -10.44
C LEU A 74 -51.15 6.69 -9.07
N THR A 75 -52.07 7.12 -8.19
CA THR A 75 -51.72 7.50 -6.82
C THR A 75 -51.16 6.30 -6.05
N ILE A 76 -51.84 5.15 -6.09
CA ILE A 76 -51.38 3.92 -5.42
C ILE A 76 -50.01 3.47 -5.97
N TRP A 77 -49.83 3.58 -7.28
CA TRP A 77 -48.57 3.26 -7.93
C TRP A 77 -47.44 4.23 -7.58
N ALA A 78 -47.72 5.53 -7.57
CA ALA A 78 -46.76 6.57 -7.17
C ALA A 78 -46.32 6.38 -5.72
N GLU A 79 -47.25 6.11 -4.81
CA GLU A 79 -46.96 5.81 -3.40
C GLU A 79 -46.09 4.55 -3.22
N GLU A 80 -46.37 3.50 -4.01
CA GLU A 80 -45.57 2.29 -4.00
C GLU A 80 -44.15 2.55 -4.55
N LYS A 81 -44.04 3.29 -5.65
CA LYS A 81 -42.75 3.62 -6.25
C LYS A 81 -41.94 4.57 -5.39
N TRP A 82 -42.58 5.54 -4.75
CA TRP A 82 -41.97 6.46 -3.79
C TRP A 82 -41.27 5.71 -2.66
N ALA A 83 -41.94 4.73 -2.07
CA ALA A 83 -41.37 3.91 -1.00
C ALA A 83 -40.33 2.89 -1.48
N GLN A 84 -40.19 2.66 -2.79
CA GLN A 84 -39.17 1.77 -3.37
C GLN A 84 -37.92 2.52 -3.84
N LYS A 85 -37.94 3.85 -3.84
CA LYS A 85 -36.86 4.68 -4.39
C LYS A 85 -36.14 5.38 -3.24
N SER A 86 -34.82 5.47 -3.33
CA SER A 86 -34.06 6.32 -2.42
C SER A 86 -34.38 7.78 -2.67
N SER A 87 -34.27 8.58 -1.60
CA SER A 87 -34.28 10.03 -1.63
C SER A 87 -33.05 10.49 -2.43
N GLY A 88 -33.26 10.91 -3.68
CA GLY A 88 -32.15 11.25 -4.58
C GLY A 88 -31.59 12.67 -4.38
N SER A 89 -32.19 13.45 -3.46
CA SER A 89 -31.81 14.82 -3.11
C SER A 89 -32.41 15.18 -1.74
N ASN A 90 -31.83 16.15 -1.03
CA ASN A 90 -32.35 16.74 0.22
C ASN A 90 -33.69 17.50 0.06
N GLY A 91 -34.30 17.45 -1.12
CA GLY A 91 -35.49 18.21 -1.45
C GLY A 91 -35.20 19.64 -1.90
N PHE A 92 -36.28 20.40 -2.06
CA PHE A 92 -36.28 21.78 -2.51
C PHE A 92 -37.16 22.60 -1.57
N GLN A 93 -36.69 23.80 -1.27
CA GLN A 93 -37.44 24.83 -0.59
C GLN A 93 -38.14 25.67 -1.66
N VAL A 94 -39.47 25.63 -1.69
CA VAL A 94 -40.29 26.38 -2.67
C VAL A 94 -40.96 27.54 -1.95
N GLU A 95 -40.38 28.73 -2.08
CA GLU A 95 -40.94 29.98 -1.54
C GLU A 95 -42.10 30.51 -2.39
N SER A 96 -42.10 30.18 -3.69
CA SER A 96 -43.19 30.47 -4.61
C SER A 96 -44.39 29.52 -4.40
N ASN A 97 -45.49 29.79 -5.10
CA ASN A 97 -46.63 28.88 -5.10
C ASN A 97 -46.28 27.63 -5.91
N PHE A 98 -46.25 26.46 -5.26
CA PHE A 98 -45.83 25.20 -5.88
C PHE A 98 -46.60 24.86 -7.17
N GLU A 99 -47.89 25.17 -7.21
CA GLU A 99 -48.75 24.98 -8.38
C GLU A 99 -48.30 25.83 -9.59
N ASP A 100 -47.76 27.03 -9.34
CA ASP A 100 -47.24 27.91 -10.39
C ASP A 100 -45.91 27.36 -10.95
N GLU A 101 -45.06 26.77 -10.11
CA GLU A 101 -43.84 26.08 -10.55
C GLU A 101 -44.14 24.83 -11.37
N LEU A 102 -45.14 24.04 -10.98
CA LEU A 102 -45.58 22.89 -11.78
C LEU A 102 -46.14 23.33 -13.15
N GLN A 103 -46.80 24.48 -13.22
CA GLN A 103 -47.28 25.04 -14.47
C GLN A 103 -46.12 25.54 -15.36
N ARG A 104 -45.09 26.17 -14.78
CA ARG A 104 -43.86 26.55 -15.49
C ARG A 104 -43.18 25.34 -16.12
N LEU A 105 -43.02 24.25 -15.38
CA LEU A 105 -42.42 23.01 -15.91
C LEU A 105 -43.21 22.46 -17.11
N LYS A 106 -44.55 22.57 -17.12
CA LYS A 106 -45.37 22.21 -18.28
C LYS A 106 -45.10 23.09 -19.49
N GLU A 107 -44.93 24.39 -19.28
CA GLU A 107 -44.63 25.37 -20.34
C GLU A 107 -43.25 25.15 -20.94
N GLU A 108 -42.31 24.61 -20.17
CA GLU A 108 -40.98 24.17 -20.61
C GLU A 108 -40.98 22.79 -21.28
N GLY A 109 -42.16 22.20 -21.48
CA GLY A 109 -42.35 20.97 -22.25
C GLY A 109 -42.23 19.68 -21.44
N LEU A 110 -42.21 19.75 -20.11
CA LEU A 110 -42.29 18.55 -19.26
C LEU A 110 -43.74 18.11 -19.09
N PHE A 111 -43.98 16.81 -19.18
CA PHE A 111 -45.29 16.27 -18.80
C PHE A 111 -45.36 16.18 -17.27
N VAL A 112 -46.37 16.83 -16.68
CA VAL A 112 -46.60 16.94 -15.24
C VAL A 112 -48.03 16.56 -14.91
N GLU A 113 -48.20 15.59 -14.02
CA GLU A 113 -49.49 15.10 -13.57
C GLU A 113 -49.57 15.16 -12.04
N GLN A 114 -50.48 15.99 -11.51
CA GLN A 114 -50.75 16.07 -10.08
C GLN A 114 -51.68 14.92 -9.68
N LEU A 115 -51.38 14.31 -8.54
CA LEU A 115 -52.09 13.17 -7.96
C LEU A 115 -52.63 13.52 -6.56
N ALA A 116 -53.41 12.62 -5.96
CA ALA A 116 -53.82 12.77 -4.58
C ALA A 116 -52.64 12.61 -3.60
N ASN A 117 -52.86 12.95 -2.32
CA ASN A 117 -51.86 12.82 -1.24
C ASN A 117 -50.55 13.59 -1.52
N ASN A 118 -50.66 14.78 -2.11
CA ASN A 118 -49.55 15.68 -2.43
C ASN A 118 -48.49 15.10 -3.40
N PHE A 119 -48.83 14.04 -4.14
CA PHE A 119 -47.96 13.47 -5.14
C PHE A 119 -48.08 14.19 -6.48
N THR A 120 -46.98 14.26 -7.21
CA THR A 120 -46.91 14.74 -8.59
C THR A 120 -45.95 13.85 -9.36
N LEU A 121 -46.32 13.47 -10.58
CA LEU A 121 -45.45 12.76 -11.50
C LEU A 121 -44.90 13.75 -12.53
N VAL A 122 -43.58 13.71 -12.74
CA VAL A 122 -42.89 14.56 -13.72
C VAL A 122 -42.08 13.68 -14.66
N TRP A 123 -42.22 13.85 -15.97
CA TRP A 123 -41.54 13.00 -16.97
C TRP A 123 -40.48 13.79 -17.74
N PRO A 124 -39.25 13.93 -17.21
CA PRO A 124 -38.16 14.52 -17.96
C PRO A 124 -37.76 13.59 -19.12
N SER A 125 -37.78 14.12 -20.35
CA SER A 125 -37.36 13.41 -21.54
C SER A 125 -35.82 13.34 -21.62
N LYS A 126 -35.27 12.28 -22.21
CA LYS A 126 -33.83 12.14 -22.47
C LYS A 126 -33.58 11.32 -23.72
N GLU A 127 -32.64 11.74 -24.56
CA GLU A 127 -32.12 10.88 -25.62
C GLU A 127 -31.28 9.72 -25.04
N VAL A 128 -31.71 8.50 -25.32
CA VAL A 128 -31.06 7.25 -24.93
C VAL A 128 -30.63 6.53 -26.19
N ARG A 129 -29.37 6.10 -26.22
CA ARG A 129 -28.82 5.32 -27.31
C ARG A 129 -29.32 3.89 -27.22
N VAL A 130 -30.23 3.50 -28.11
CA VAL A 130 -30.77 2.13 -28.20
C VAL A 130 -30.12 1.43 -29.38
N THR A 131 -29.56 0.26 -29.09
CA THR A 131 -28.95 -0.60 -30.10
C THR A 131 -29.95 -1.67 -30.49
N THR A 132 -30.53 -1.55 -31.68
CA THR A 132 -31.47 -2.52 -32.25
C THR A 132 -30.80 -3.38 -33.31
N ARG A 133 -31.17 -4.65 -33.33
CA ARG A 133 -30.72 -5.63 -34.32
C ARG A 133 -31.81 -5.78 -35.37
N GLU A 134 -31.60 -5.19 -36.55
CA GLU A 134 -32.47 -5.32 -37.71
C GLU A 134 -31.68 -6.03 -38.82
N ASP A 135 -32.21 -7.13 -39.35
CA ASP A 135 -31.70 -7.84 -40.54
C ASP A 135 -30.17 -8.06 -40.54
N ASP A 136 -29.68 -8.80 -39.52
CA ASP A 136 -28.27 -9.14 -39.29
C ASP A 136 -27.29 -7.97 -39.12
N ARG A 137 -27.78 -6.72 -38.98
CA ARG A 137 -26.96 -5.54 -38.69
C ARG A 137 -27.33 -4.93 -37.35
N VAL A 138 -26.31 -4.65 -36.55
CA VAL A 138 -26.46 -3.94 -35.28
C VAL A 138 -26.39 -2.44 -35.57
N ARG A 139 -27.47 -1.70 -35.34
CA ARG A 139 -27.52 -0.25 -35.51
C ARG A 139 -27.87 0.41 -34.19
N SER A 140 -27.12 1.46 -33.86
CA SER A 140 -27.34 2.24 -32.65
C SER A 140 -27.97 3.57 -33.03
N ARG A 141 -29.15 3.89 -32.50
CA ARG A 141 -29.88 5.14 -32.73
C ARG A 141 -30.20 5.81 -31.39
N LEU A 142 -30.23 7.14 -31.38
CA LEU A 142 -30.71 7.91 -30.24
C LEU A 142 -32.24 7.94 -30.29
N PHE A 143 -32.89 7.56 -29.18
CA PHE A 143 -34.34 7.63 -28.99
C PHE A 143 -34.64 8.44 -27.75
N GLU A 144 -35.58 9.37 -27.85
CA GLU A 144 -36.05 10.10 -26.68
C GLU A 144 -36.92 9.18 -25.79
N GLN A 145 -36.48 8.94 -24.55
CA GLN A 145 -37.18 8.16 -23.55
C GLN A 145 -37.52 9.00 -22.32
N ALA A 146 -38.81 9.16 -22.05
CA ALA A 146 -39.32 9.77 -20.81
C ALA A 146 -39.58 8.67 -19.76
N HIS A 147 -39.24 8.92 -18.50
CA HIS A 147 -39.59 8.07 -17.35
C HIS A 147 -39.98 8.99 -16.20
N PRO A 148 -40.91 8.55 -15.33
CA PRO A 148 -41.41 9.37 -14.23
C PRO A 148 -40.35 9.61 -13.16
N LEU A 149 -40.31 10.86 -12.68
CA LEU A 149 -39.90 11.24 -11.35
C LEU A 149 -41.15 11.36 -10.48
N PHE A 150 -41.02 10.96 -9.23
CA PHE A 150 -42.05 11.07 -8.22
C PHE A 150 -41.70 12.28 -7.38
N VAL A 151 -42.61 13.22 -7.25
CA VAL A 151 -42.47 14.46 -6.49
C VAL A 151 -43.52 14.46 -5.40
N ARG A 152 -43.15 14.76 -4.16
CA ARG A 152 -44.10 14.88 -3.04
C ARG A 152 -43.87 16.21 -2.34
N LYS A 153 -44.94 16.96 -2.14
CA LYS A 153 -44.92 18.16 -1.30
C LYS A 153 -45.13 17.75 0.16
N GLU A 154 -44.16 18.08 1.00
CA GLU A 154 -44.23 17.87 2.45
C GLU A 154 -45.01 19.02 3.14
N ASP A 155 -45.23 18.89 4.44
CA ASP A 155 -45.92 19.92 5.23
C ASP A 155 -45.12 21.24 5.21
N GLY A 156 -45.60 22.23 4.46
CA GLY A 156 -44.97 23.55 4.33
C GLY A 156 -44.60 23.89 2.88
N SER A 157 -43.36 24.34 2.69
CA SER A 157 -42.77 24.76 1.40
C SER A 157 -41.76 23.74 0.84
N GLU A 158 -41.55 22.63 1.54
CA GLU A 158 -40.57 21.61 1.14
C GLU A 158 -41.13 20.62 0.11
N VAL A 159 -40.31 20.27 -0.86
CA VAL A 159 -40.64 19.34 -1.94
C VAL A 159 -39.54 18.30 -2.08
N GLU A 160 -39.88 17.03 -1.91
CA GLU A 160 -38.95 15.93 -2.13
C GLU A 160 -39.16 15.31 -3.53
N VAL A 161 -38.06 14.88 -4.17
CA VAL A 161 -38.08 14.23 -5.48
C VAL A 161 -37.32 12.90 -5.45
N ARG A 162 -37.99 11.83 -5.92
CA ARG A 162 -37.44 10.47 -6.01
C ARG A 162 -37.49 9.94 -7.44
N GLY A 163 -36.47 9.17 -7.83
CA GLY A 163 -36.36 8.65 -9.19
C GLY A 163 -34.92 8.29 -9.59
N ALA A 164 -34.65 8.24 -10.88
CA ALA A 164 -33.30 7.94 -11.37
C ALA A 164 -32.38 9.17 -11.23
N LYS A 165 -31.18 9.02 -10.60
CA LYS A 165 -30.23 10.11 -10.30
C LYS A 165 -30.00 11.07 -11.49
N ASN A 166 -29.71 10.53 -12.67
CA ASN A 166 -29.48 11.35 -13.88
C ASN A 166 -30.70 12.17 -14.33
N ARG A 167 -31.92 11.70 -14.05
CA ARG A 167 -33.15 12.42 -14.35
C ARG A 167 -33.45 13.47 -13.28
N ILE A 168 -33.17 13.15 -12.01
CA ILE A 168 -33.21 14.12 -10.92
C ILE A 168 -32.26 15.27 -11.23
N LYS A 169 -30.99 15.03 -11.59
CA LYS A 169 -30.04 16.10 -11.95
C LYS A 169 -30.57 17.04 -13.05
N LYS A 170 -31.21 16.48 -14.10
CA LYS A 170 -31.84 17.28 -15.16
C LYS A 170 -33.03 18.08 -14.64
N PHE A 171 -33.92 17.43 -13.87
CA PHE A 171 -35.06 18.10 -13.24
C PHE A 171 -34.61 19.20 -12.29
N SER A 172 -33.66 18.92 -11.39
CA SER A 172 -33.10 19.87 -10.42
C SER A 172 -32.62 21.12 -11.12
N LYS A 173 -31.80 20.99 -12.18
CA LYS A 173 -31.33 22.14 -12.96
C LYS A 173 -32.49 23.02 -13.44
N THR A 174 -33.48 22.41 -14.08
CA THR A 174 -34.66 23.12 -14.60
C THR A 174 -35.57 23.68 -13.49
N PHE A 175 -35.66 22.99 -12.35
CA PHE A 175 -36.51 23.37 -11.24
C PHE A 175 -35.92 24.54 -10.44
N THR A 176 -34.60 24.57 -10.24
CA THR A 176 -33.86 25.66 -9.58
C THR A 176 -33.60 26.88 -10.47
N ASP A 177 -33.95 26.83 -11.76
CA ASP A 177 -33.89 28.01 -12.64
C ASP A 177 -34.95 29.07 -12.26
N SER A 178 -35.88 28.76 -11.33
CA SER A 178 -36.84 29.72 -10.78
C SER A 178 -36.30 30.41 -9.54
N ASP A 179 -36.42 31.74 -9.48
CA ASP A 179 -36.02 32.59 -8.34
C ASP A 179 -36.74 32.24 -7.01
N GLY A 180 -37.80 31.42 -7.05
CA GLY A 180 -38.57 31.00 -5.87
C GLY A 180 -38.33 29.57 -5.41
N VAL A 181 -37.32 28.89 -5.97
CA VAL A 181 -37.01 27.47 -5.70
C VAL A 181 -35.54 27.32 -5.38
N ASP A 182 -35.24 27.06 -4.11
CA ASP A 182 -33.88 26.76 -3.64
C ASP A 182 -33.72 25.26 -3.37
N ARG A 183 -32.53 24.73 -3.66
CA ARG A 183 -32.19 23.37 -3.24
C ARG A 183 -31.83 23.39 -1.76
N ILE A 184 -32.37 22.45 -1.00
CA ILE A 184 -31.96 22.28 0.41
C ILE A 184 -30.53 21.72 0.40
N GLU A 185 -29.57 22.50 0.90
CA GLU A 185 -28.17 22.08 1.04
C GLU A 185 -27.95 21.26 2.31
N ARG A 186 -26.93 20.40 2.32
CA ARG A 186 -26.48 19.70 3.53
C ARG A 186 -25.65 20.63 4.39
N SER A 187 -25.76 20.51 5.70
CA SER A 187 -24.88 21.24 6.61
C SER A 187 -23.48 20.64 6.60
N GLN A 188 -22.44 21.47 6.50
CA GLN A 188 -21.08 21.00 6.75
C GLN A 188 -20.85 20.77 8.25
N THR A 189 -20.17 19.69 8.61
CA THR A 189 -19.81 19.38 10.00
C THR A 189 -18.31 19.39 10.20
N THR A 190 -17.86 19.89 11.36
CA THR A 190 -16.45 19.91 11.75
C THR A 190 -16.06 18.70 12.62
N GLN A 191 -16.91 17.69 12.71
CA GLN A 191 -16.64 16.50 13.51
C GLN A 191 -16.02 15.39 12.65
N PRO A 192 -14.89 14.79 13.09
CA PRO A 192 -14.36 13.59 12.46
C PRO A 192 -15.30 12.41 12.75
N VAL A 193 -15.63 11.64 11.71
CA VAL A 193 -16.46 10.42 11.80
C VAL A 193 -15.67 9.14 11.62
N ILE A 194 -14.39 9.21 11.24
CA ILE A 194 -13.56 8.02 11.07
C ILE A 194 -13.50 7.18 12.36
N ASP A 195 -13.37 7.82 13.52
CA ASP A 195 -13.36 7.14 14.82
C ASP A 195 -14.73 6.48 15.13
N GLY A 196 -15.81 7.16 14.76
CA GLY A 196 -17.18 6.63 14.87
C GLY A 196 -17.42 5.44 13.93
N LEU A 197 -16.92 5.50 12.70
CA LEU A 197 -16.97 4.40 11.73
C LEU A 197 -16.13 3.21 12.19
N ALA A 198 -14.97 3.42 12.82
CA ALA A 198 -14.13 2.34 13.34
C ALA A 198 -14.85 1.49 14.39
N SER A 199 -15.79 2.08 15.14
CA SER A 199 -16.62 1.33 16.09
C SER A 199 -17.43 0.21 15.41
N ILE A 200 -17.73 0.33 14.11
CA ILE A 200 -18.51 -0.67 13.38
C ILE A 200 -17.82 -2.03 13.26
N PHE A 201 -16.50 -2.07 13.42
CA PHE A 201 -15.76 -3.33 13.41
C PHE A 201 -15.74 -4.01 14.78
N ASN A 202 -16.10 -3.28 15.85
CA ASN A 202 -16.02 -3.75 17.23
C ASN A 202 -17.40 -3.90 17.91
N ASP A 203 -18.32 -2.96 17.70
CA ASP A 203 -19.56 -2.80 18.49
C ASP A 203 -20.81 -3.37 17.83
N GLU A 204 -21.50 -4.34 18.45
CA GLU A 204 -22.70 -4.94 17.85
C GLU A 204 -23.84 -3.92 17.71
N ILE A 205 -24.42 -3.84 16.51
CA ILE A 205 -25.67 -3.13 16.28
C ILE A 205 -26.79 -4.16 16.40
N GLU A 206 -27.47 -4.23 17.56
CA GLU A 206 -28.41 -5.32 17.90
C GLU A 206 -29.45 -5.67 16.81
N ALA A 207 -29.85 -4.69 15.97
CA ALA A 207 -30.83 -4.88 14.90
C ALA A 207 -30.23 -5.20 13.52
N LEU A 208 -28.92 -5.05 13.33
CA LEU A 208 -28.24 -5.13 12.04
C LEU A 208 -26.99 -6.01 12.10
N THR A 209 -26.84 -6.92 11.15
CA THR A 209 -25.60 -7.67 10.95
C THR A 209 -24.83 -7.09 9.77
N LEU A 210 -23.59 -6.63 9.96
CA LEU A 210 -22.74 -6.15 8.86
C LEU A 210 -22.28 -7.35 8.00
N THR A 211 -22.75 -7.41 6.76
CA THR A 211 -22.51 -8.54 5.83
C THR A 211 -21.53 -8.23 4.71
N GLU A 212 -21.28 -6.96 4.39
CA GLU A 212 -20.27 -6.56 3.40
C GLU A 212 -19.67 -5.19 3.74
N VAL A 213 -18.39 -5.03 3.43
CA VAL A 213 -17.64 -3.77 3.51
C VAL A 213 -16.81 -3.64 2.25
N GLU A 214 -16.85 -2.48 1.60
CA GLU A 214 -16.03 -2.18 0.42
C GLU A 214 -15.24 -0.88 0.59
N PHE A 215 -13.98 -0.94 0.21
CA PHE A 215 -13.05 0.19 0.13
C PHE A 215 -12.64 0.43 -1.31
N GLN A 216 -12.62 1.70 -1.73
CA GLN A 216 -12.19 2.07 -3.09
C GLN A 216 -10.69 1.86 -3.28
N ARG A 217 -9.90 2.09 -2.21
CA ARG A 217 -8.46 1.91 -2.17
C ARG A 217 -8.04 1.35 -0.81
N THR A 218 -6.94 0.60 -0.79
CA THR A 218 -6.35 0.00 0.42
C THR A 218 -4.83 0.04 0.35
N TYR A 219 -4.15 -0.40 1.41
CA TYR A 219 -2.69 -0.57 1.50
C TYR A 219 -2.10 -1.64 0.60
N LEU A 220 -2.90 -2.27 -0.27
CA LEU A 220 -2.35 -3.19 -1.25
C LEU A 220 -1.39 -2.44 -2.19
N PRO A 221 -0.31 -3.08 -2.69
CA PRO A 221 0.81 -2.41 -3.38
C PRO A 221 0.46 -1.45 -4.52
N ASP A 222 -0.72 -1.62 -5.13
CA ASP A 222 -1.24 -0.83 -6.25
C ASP A 222 -2.47 0.03 -5.86
N GLY A 223 -2.78 0.16 -4.57
CA GLY A 223 -3.97 0.88 -4.09
C GLY A 223 -5.30 0.21 -4.46
N SER A 224 -5.28 -1.11 -4.67
CA SER A 224 -6.44 -1.88 -5.15
C SER A 224 -7.64 -1.76 -4.22
N SER A 225 -8.84 -1.72 -4.82
CA SER A 225 -10.11 -1.82 -4.10
C SER A 225 -10.23 -3.17 -3.39
N LEU A 226 -10.85 -3.18 -2.21
CA LEU A 226 -11.08 -4.38 -1.42
C LEU A 226 -12.55 -4.47 -1.04
N SER A 227 -13.19 -5.61 -1.35
CA SER A 227 -14.51 -5.96 -0.80
C SER A 227 -14.38 -7.21 0.06
N LEU A 228 -14.93 -7.14 1.27
CA LEU A 228 -15.04 -8.23 2.22
C LEU A 228 -16.52 -8.51 2.44
N SER A 229 -16.98 -9.71 2.08
CA SER A 229 -18.37 -10.13 2.24
C SER A 229 -18.48 -11.45 2.97
N ASN A 230 -19.37 -11.50 3.96
CA ASN A 230 -19.73 -12.70 4.69
C ASN A 230 -21.21 -12.61 5.08
N PRO A 231 -22.08 -13.46 4.49
CA PRO A 231 -23.51 -13.46 4.80
C PRO A 231 -23.85 -13.74 6.28
N ALA A 232 -22.93 -14.37 7.04
CA ALA A 232 -23.07 -14.60 8.47
C ALA A 232 -22.52 -13.45 9.33
N GLY A 233 -21.87 -12.46 8.72
CA GLY A 233 -21.26 -11.30 9.36
C GLY A 233 -19.75 -11.24 9.13
N VAL A 234 -19.23 -10.10 8.64
CA VAL A 234 -17.80 -9.93 8.33
C VAL A 234 -16.93 -9.62 9.55
N ARG A 235 -17.54 -9.27 10.69
CA ARG A 235 -16.82 -8.83 11.89
C ARG A 235 -15.79 -9.84 12.39
N ASN A 236 -16.16 -11.12 12.44
CA ASN A 236 -15.24 -12.15 12.93
C ASN A 236 -14.03 -12.31 12.01
N ASP A 237 -14.21 -12.09 10.72
CA ASP A 237 -13.13 -12.16 9.74
C ASP A 237 -12.21 -10.94 9.91
N LEU A 238 -12.79 -9.74 10.09
CA LEU A 238 -12.04 -8.50 10.33
C LEU A 238 -11.22 -8.53 11.63
N ASN A 239 -11.73 -9.18 12.68
CA ASN A 239 -11.07 -9.28 13.99
C ASN A 239 -10.19 -10.54 14.14
N SER A 240 -10.02 -11.32 13.07
CA SER A 240 -9.19 -12.54 13.10
C SER A 240 -7.71 -12.17 13.02
N GLU A 241 -6.88 -12.76 13.89
CA GLU A 241 -5.41 -12.66 13.79
C GLU A 241 -4.86 -13.23 12.46
N ALA A 242 -5.66 -14.02 11.73
CA ALA A 242 -5.31 -14.55 10.42
C ALA A 242 -5.52 -13.56 9.27
N VAL A 243 -6.26 -12.47 9.49
CA VAL A 243 -6.37 -11.35 8.56
C VAL A 243 -5.36 -10.30 8.99
N PHE A 244 -4.52 -9.85 8.05
CA PHE A 244 -3.56 -8.77 8.31
C PHE A 244 -4.34 -7.54 8.80
N GLN A 245 -4.27 -7.24 10.10
CA GLN A 245 -5.05 -6.16 10.72
C GLN A 245 -4.73 -4.78 10.11
N GLU A 246 -3.58 -4.65 9.46
CA GLU A 246 -3.13 -3.45 8.74
C GLU A 246 -3.85 -3.23 7.39
N LEU A 247 -4.60 -4.22 6.86
CA LEU A 247 -5.37 -4.03 5.61
C LEU A 247 -6.57 -3.10 5.80
N VAL A 248 -7.15 -3.06 7.00
CA VAL A 248 -8.33 -2.25 7.35
C VAL A 248 -8.01 -1.44 8.60
N ASP A 249 -7.55 -0.21 8.44
CA ASP A 249 -7.25 0.73 9.53
C ASP A 249 -8.10 2.02 9.43
N LEU A 250 -7.78 3.01 10.27
CA LEU A 250 -8.42 4.33 10.26
C LEU A 250 -8.24 5.08 8.92
N GLN A 251 -7.15 4.84 8.19
CA GLN A 251 -6.91 5.47 6.89
C GLN A 251 -7.70 4.76 5.79
N SER A 252 -7.80 3.43 5.80
CA SER A 252 -8.68 2.70 4.87
C SER A 252 -10.16 3.14 5.04
N LEU A 253 -10.58 3.50 6.26
CA LEU A 253 -11.93 4.02 6.51
C LEU A 253 -12.24 5.34 5.79
N SER A 254 -11.25 6.17 5.47
CA SER A 254 -11.49 7.37 4.64
C SER A 254 -11.80 7.03 3.18
N GLU A 255 -11.41 5.83 2.74
CA GLU A 255 -11.64 5.28 1.40
C GLU A 255 -12.86 4.35 1.35
N LEU A 256 -13.69 4.35 2.41
CA LEU A 256 -14.93 3.58 2.46
C LEU A 256 -15.84 3.94 1.27
N SER A 257 -16.32 2.91 0.59
CA SER A 257 -17.23 2.97 -0.55
C SER A 257 -18.66 2.68 -0.11
N HIS A 258 -18.86 1.53 0.55
CA HIS A 258 -20.18 1.12 1.06
C HIS A 258 -20.06 0.14 2.22
N LEU A 259 -21.14 0.06 3.00
CA LEU A 259 -21.39 -0.93 4.05
C LEU A 259 -22.74 -1.60 3.79
N GLU A 260 -22.79 -2.93 3.73
CA GLU A 260 -24.05 -3.68 3.63
C GLU A 260 -24.40 -4.33 4.97
N PHE A 261 -25.64 -4.11 5.41
CA PHE A 261 -26.23 -4.71 6.59
C PHE A 261 -27.39 -5.61 6.23
N ASN A 262 -27.59 -6.65 7.01
CA ASN A 262 -28.80 -7.45 7.02
C ASN A 262 -29.62 -7.15 8.28
N HIS A 263 -30.89 -6.79 8.12
CA HIS A 263 -31.77 -6.51 9.25
C HIS A 263 -32.23 -7.81 9.92
N ASN A 264 -31.87 -7.98 11.20
CA ASN A 264 -31.97 -9.25 11.93
C ASN A 264 -33.42 -9.77 12.03
N LYS A 265 -34.42 -8.89 12.05
CA LYS A 265 -35.84 -9.28 12.15
C LYS A 265 -36.49 -9.62 10.80
N THR A 266 -36.12 -8.92 9.73
CA THR A 266 -36.80 -9.02 8.43
C THR A 266 -35.98 -9.75 7.36
N GLY A 267 -34.68 -9.94 7.59
CA GLY A 267 -33.74 -10.52 6.63
C GLY A 267 -33.53 -9.65 5.38
N LYS A 268 -33.92 -8.36 5.45
CA LYS A 268 -33.76 -7.42 4.34
C LYS A 268 -32.40 -6.75 4.40
N LYS A 269 -31.81 -6.57 3.22
CA LYS A 269 -30.54 -5.87 3.04
C LYS A 269 -30.74 -4.36 3.04
N VAL A 270 -29.84 -3.68 3.73
CA VAL A 270 -29.71 -2.23 3.82
C VAL A 270 -28.27 -1.89 3.47
N GLU A 271 -28.09 -1.01 2.50
CA GLU A 271 -26.79 -0.55 2.06
C GLU A 271 -26.61 0.90 2.50
N LEU A 272 -25.51 1.18 3.19
CA LEU A 272 -25.06 2.52 3.51
C LEU A 272 -23.94 2.86 2.52
N LYS A 273 -24.25 3.74 1.58
CA LYS A 273 -23.32 4.13 0.51
C LYS A 273 -22.67 5.47 0.82
N VAL A 274 -21.37 5.59 0.56
CA VAL A 274 -20.64 6.86 0.64
C VAL A 274 -20.68 7.54 -0.72
N GLU A 275 -21.26 8.74 -0.77
CA GLU A 275 -21.28 9.57 -1.96
C GLU A 275 -20.30 10.74 -1.75
N ARG A 276 -19.49 11.01 -2.78
CA ARG A 276 -18.38 11.96 -2.72
C ARG A 276 -18.67 13.18 -3.57
N GLU A 277 -18.45 14.36 -3.02
CA GLU A 277 -18.55 15.67 -3.68
C GLU A 277 -17.19 16.38 -3.64
N GLU A 278 -17.06 17.59 -4.21
CA GLU A 278 -15.77 18.31 -4.24
C GLU A 278 -15.31 18.64 -2.81
N THR A 279 -16.21 19.19 -1.98
CA THR A 279 -15.91 19.71 -0.64
C THR A 279 -16.03 18.68 0.49
N GLY A 280 -16.25 17.40 0.20
CA GLY A 280 -16.48 16.38 1.23
C GLY A 280 -17.22 15.15 0.74
N PHE A 281 -17.65 14.30 1.67
CA PHE A 281 -18.53 13.16 1.40
C PHE A 281 -19.75 13.14 2.31
N TYR A 282 -20.79 12.42 1.90
CA TYR A 282 -21.99 12.21 2.70
C TYR A 282 -22.48 10.77 2.56
N PHE A 283 -23.35 10.34 3.46
CA PHE A 283 -23.90 8.98 3.46
C PHE A 283 -25.31 8.95 2.86
N GLU A 284 -25.59 7.94 2.05
CA GLU A 284 -26.92 7.65 1.51
C GLU A 284 -27.33 6.23 1.93
N ILE A 285 -28.52 6.08 2.50
CA ILE A 285 -29.10 4.75 2.77
C ILE A 285 -29.88 4.28 1.53
N GLN A 286 -29.51 3.12 1.02
CA GLN A 286 -30.21 2.40 -0.03
C GLN A 286 -30.82 1.13 0.55
N ASP A 287 -32.11 0.95 0.32
CA ASP A 287 -32.80 -0.26 0.74
C ASP A 287 -33.64 -0.83 -0.40
N ARG A 288 -33.88 -2.14 -0.33
CA ARG A 288 -34.86 -2.80 -1.18
C ARG A 288 -36.08 -3.15 -0.34
N TYR A 289 -37.11 -2.31 -0.44
CA TYR A 289 -38.47 -2.57 0.03
C TYR A 289 -38.69 -2.42 1.54
N LEU A 290 -37.96 -1.57 2.25
CA LEU A 290 -38.29 -1.20 3.63
C LEU A 290 -39.44 -0.18 3.67
N PRO A 291 -40.42 -0.33 4.60
CA PRO A 291 -41.35 0.74 4.92
C PRO A 291 -40.62 1.99 5.45
N GLU A 292 -41.14 3.19 5.15
CA GLU A 292 -40.56 4.48 5.57
C GLU A 292 -40.23 4.52 7.07
N SER A 293 -41.18 4.09 7.92
CA SER A 293 -40.99 4.05 9.38
C SER A 293 -39.88 3.10 9.83
N GLU A 294 -39.61 2.03 9.07
CA GLU A 294 -38.51 1.09 9.36
C GLU A 294 -37.18 1.67 8.87
N LYS A 295 -37.19 2.37 7.74
CA LYS A 295 -36.03 3.10 7.20
C LYS A 295 -35.58 4.21 8.13
N GLU A 296 -36.49 5.06 8.61
CA GLU A 296 -36.21 6.12 9.59
C GLU A 296 -35.63 5.55 10.89
N ALA A 297 -36.20 4.45 11.39
CA ALA A 297 -35.71 3.79 12.59
C ALA A 297 -34.28 3.22 12.40
N ILE A 298 -33.97 2.70 11.21
CA ILE A 298 -32.63 2.22 10.87
C ILE A 298 -31.65 3.39 10.71
N GLN A 299 -32.07 4.50 10.08
CA GLN A 299 -31.23 5.70 9.98
C GLN A 299 -30.85 6.22 11.36
N LEU A 300 -31.81 6.44 12.25
CA LEU A 300 -31.55 6.90 13.62
C LEU A 300 -30.64 5.94 14.39
N LEU A 301 -30.78 4.64 14.17
CA LEU A 301 -29.91 3.63 14.79
C LEU A 301 -28.47 3.71 14.26
N ILE A 302 -28.30 3.89 12.95
CA ILE A 302 -26.99 4.02 12.32
C ILE A 302 -26.32 5.34 12.75
N GLU A 303 -27.05 6.44 12.79
CA GLU A 303 -26.56 7.74 13.26
C GLU A 303 -26.07 7.67 14.71
N ASP A 304 -26.88 7.09 15.61
CA ASP A 304 -26.51 6.90 17.03
C ASP A 304 -25.27 6.02 17.20
N LYS A 305 -25.15 4.93 16.43
CA LYS A 305 -24.07 3.96 16.60
C LYS A 305 -22.77 4.33 15.91
N LEU A 306 -22.85 4.93 14.72
CA LEU A 306 -21.66 5.29 13.95
C LEU A 306 -21.24 6.75 14.18
N GLY A 307 -22.04 7.54 14.90
CA GLY A 307 -21.79 8.97 15.10
C GLY A 307 -21.87 9.76 13.79
N ILE A 308 -22.62 9.26 12.81
CA ILE A 308 -22.83 9.93 11.51
C ILE A 308 -24.17 10.68 11.47
N SER A 309 -24.37 11.50 10.45
CA SER A 309 -25.56 12.28 10.14
C SER A 309 -25.80 12.20 8.64
N PHE A 310 -27.01 11.77 8.25
CA PHE A 310 -27.38 11.68 6.83
C PHE A 310 -27.62 13.06 6.18
N ASP A 311 -27.80 14.10 7.01
CA ASP A 311 -28.03 15.48 6.58
C ASP A 311 -26.75 16.31 6.47
N SER A 312 -25.60 15.72 6.81
CA SER A 312 -24.31 16.42 6.85
C SER A 312 -23.39 16.05 5.70
N ILE A 313 -22.58 17.02 5.26
CA ILE A 313 -21.37 16.78 4.46
C ILE A 313 -20.18 16.78 5.42
N TYR A 314 -19.34 15.74 5.31
CA TYR A 314 -18.10 15.56 6.02
C TYR A 314 -16.95 16.11 5.17
N PRO A 315 -16.40 17.29 5.53
CA PRO A 315 -15.29 17.91 4.82
C PRO A 315 -14.04 17.04 4.92
N TYR A 316 -13.31 16.87 3.82
CA TYR A 316 -12.20 15.92 3.75
C TYR A 316 -11.02 16.28 4.67
N ASP A 317 -10.74 17.57 4.79
CA ASP A 317 -9.75 18.18 5.69
C ASP A 317 -10.00 17.86 7.16
N VAL A 318 -11.25 17.69 7.55
CA VAL A 318 -11.62 17.29 8.92
C VAL A 318 -11.45 15.79 9.14
N GLN A 319 -11.56 14.98 8.09
CA GLN A 319 -11.55 13.52 8.21
C GLN A 319 -10.15 12.91 8.10
N LEU A 320 -9.30 13.46 7.24
CA LEU A 320 -7.95 12.96 7.03
C LEU A 320 -6.96 13.72 7.92
N ARG A 321 -5.91 13.04 8.39
CA ARG A 321 -4.78 13.75 9.03
C ARG A 321 -4.04 14.54 7.96
N ASP A 322 -3.61 15.75 8.28
CA ASP A 322 -2.82 16.60 7.36
C ASP A 322 -1.61 15.85 6.79
N SER A 323 -0.92 15.07 7.64
CA SER A 323 0.19 14.21 7.23
C SER A 323 -0.17 13.23 6.11
N TYR A 324 -1.38 12.68 6.12
CA TYR A 324 -1.85 11.74 5.12
C TYR A 324 -2.15 12.44 3.79
N ILE A 325 -2.86 13.57 3.83
CA ILE A 325 -3.12 14.39 2.64
C ILE A 325 -1.80 14.85 2.03
N PHE A 326 -0.87 15.33 2.85
CA PHE A 326 0.46 15.75 2.46
C PHE A 326 1.17 14.64 1.66
N HIS A 327 1.22 13.42 2.18
CA HIS A 327 1.83 12.30 1.48
C HIS A 327 1.04 11.82 0.25
N GLN A 328 -0.30 11.92 0.26
CA GLN A 328 -1.13 11.63 -0.90
C GLN A 328 -0.86 12.59 -2.06
N ILE A 329 -0.67 13.89 -1.79
CA ILE A 329 -0.29 14.88 -2.81
C ILE A 329 1.08 14.54 -3.38
N LEU A 330 2.04 14.16 -2.52
CA LEU A 330 3.38 13.71 -2.93
C LEU A 330 3.38 12.36 -3.70
N THR A 331 2.23 11.75 -3.97
CA THR A 331 2.15 10.65 -4.96
C THR A 331 2.18 11.13 -6.41
N GLY A 332 2.01 12.44 -6.64
CA GLY A 332 1.79 13.04 -7.97
C GLY A 332 0.35 12.93 -8.48
N ALA A 333 -0.60 12.52 -7.62
CA ALA A 333 -2.00 12.39 -8.01
C ALA A 333 -2.68 13.76 -8.13
N VAL A 334 -2.97 14.16 -9.37
CA VAL A 334 -3.58 15.45 -9.73
C VAL A 334 -4.94 15.65 -9.05
N ASP A 335 -5.80 14.63 -9.07
CA ASP A 335 -7.13 14.69 -8.45
C ASP A 335 -7.03 14.97 -6.94
N THR A 336 -6.04 14.38 -6.27
CA THR A 336 -5.78 14.59 -4.84
C THR A 336 -5.33 16.03 -4.59
N TYR A 337 -4.39 16.54 -5.40
CA TYR A 337 -3.92 17.92 -5.29
C TYR A 337 -5.08 18.92 -5.45
N ILE A 338 -5.86 18.79 -6.53
CA ILE A 338 -7.00 19.68 -6.79
C ILE A 338 -8.02 19.65 -5.65
N ARG A 339 -8.20 18.49 -5.02
CA ARG A 339 -9.23 18.29 -4.02
C ARG A 339 -8.85 18.77 -2.63
N TYR A 340 -7.58 18.65 -2.24
CA TYR A 340 -7.19 18.82 -0.83
C TYR A 340 -6.12 19.88 -0.59
N PHE A 341 -5.40 20.34 -1.62
CA PHE A 341 -4.28 21.25 -1.41
C PHE A 341 -4.70 22.55 -0.73
N ASP A 342 -5.83 23.15 -1.15
CA ASP A 342 -6.29 24.43 -0.60
C ASP A 342 -6.80 24.33 0.84
N ASP A 343 -7.17 23.12 1.28
CA ASP A 343 -7.70 22.88 2.63
C ASP A 343 -6.60 22.61 3.67
N LEU A 344 -5.37 22.33 3.22
CA LEU A 344 -4.22 22.14 4.12
C LEU A 344 -3.83 23.44 4.83
N PRO A 345 -3.27 23.37 6.06
CA PRO A 345 -2.77 24.57 6.73
C PRO A 345 -1.62 25.23 5.95
N GLU A 346 -1.37 26.52 6.23
CA GLU A 346 -0.46 27.35 5.42
C GLU A 346 0.98 26.83 5.41
N GLU A 347 1.43 26.25 6.52
CA GLU A 347 2.78 25.71 6.70
C GLU A 347 3.00 24.48 5.80
N GLU A 348 2.06 23.54 5.80
CA GLU A 348 2.05 22.32 4.97
C GLU A 348 1.98 22.67 3.48
N ARG A 349 1.15 23.65 3.10
CA ARG A 349 1.07 24.13 1.72
C ARG A 349 2.37 24.79 1.29
N SER A 350 3.03 25.55 2.17
CA SER A 350 4.32 26.16 1.88
C SER A 350 5.36 25.08 1.59
N LEU A 351 5.44 24.05 2.42
CA LEU A 351 6.33 22.90 2.21
C LEU A 351 6.01 22.16 0.91
N LEU A 352 4.73 21.85 0.65
CA LEU A 352 4.35 21.17 -0.59
C LEU A 352 4.74 21.97 -1.83
N ASN A 353 4.60 23.30 -1.82
CA ASN A 353 5.02 24.16 -2.94
C ASN A 353 6.52 24.11 -3.23
N GLU A 354 7.35 23.73 -2.25
CA GLU A 354 8.79 23.51 -2.46
C GLU A 354 9.07 22.13 -3.08
N PHE A 355 8.17 21.17 -2.90
CA PHE A 355 8.35 19.78 -3.32
C PHE A 355 7.58 19.39 -4.58
N ILE A 356 6.63 20.20 -5.04
CA ILE A 356 5.82 19.89 -6.21
C ILE A 356 5.85 21.00 -7.26
N GLU A 357 5.90 20.59 -8.52
CA GLU A 357 5.68 21.46 -9.67
C GLU A 357 4.36 21.08 -10.33
N VAL A 358 3.44 22.04 -10.42
CA VAL A 358 2.15 21.84 -11.09
C VAL A 358 2.21 22.49 -12.46
N SER A 359 2.13 21.65 -13.50
CA SER A 359 2.09 22.11 -14.89
C SER A 359 0.68 21.97 -15.45
N GLU A 360 0.27 22.96 -16.25
CA GLU A 360 -0.95 22.92 -17.05
C GLU A 360 -0.55 22.65 -18.51
N ILE A 361 -1.05 21.54 -19.05
CA ILE A 361 -0.79 21.08 -20.40
C ILE A 361 -2.11 21.20 -21.16
N ASP A 362 -2.12 22.03 -22.20
CA ASP A 362 -3.24 22.09 -23.13
C ASP A 362 -3.30 20.76 -23.90
N THR A 363 -4.43 20.07 -23.82
CA THR A 363 -4.67 18.84 -24.57
C THR A 363 -5.82 19.00 -25.55
N PHE A 364 -5.63 18.52 -26.77
CA PHE A 364 -6.57 18.60 -27.87
C PHE A 364 -6.99 17.21 -28.30
N GLU A 365 -8.23 16.81 -28.01
CA GLU A 365 -8.78 15.51 -28.38
C GLU A 365 -9.53 15.62 -29.73
N CYS A 366 -9.13 14.85 -30.74
CA CYS A 366 -9.79 14.85 -32.04
C CYS A 366 -11.23 14.33 -31.92
N TYR A 367 -12.23 15.10 -32.39
CA TYR A 367 -13.64 14.69 -32.34
C TYR A 367 -13.96 13.41 -33.14
N ARG A 368 -13.11 13.03 -34.11
CA ARG A 368 -13.35 11.89 -35.01
C ARG A 368 -12.79 10.59 -34.48
N CYS A 369 -11.53 10.59 -34.03
CA CYS A 369 -10.82 9.37 -33.65
C CYS A 369 -10.41 9.34 -32.18
N HIS A 370 -10.65 10.42 -31.41
CA HIS A 370 -10.30 10.54 -30.00
C HIS A 370 -8.79 10.50 -29.72
N GLU A 371 -7.97 10.81 -30.73
CA GLU A 371 -6.53 10.97 -30.55
C GLU A 371 -6.25 12.26 -29.79
N VAL A 372 -5.35 12.21 -28.81
CA VAL A 372 -5.03 13.33 -27.91
C VAL A 372 -3.68 13.91 -28.29
N TYR A 373 -3.64 15.22 -28.51
CA TYR A 373 -2.42 15.99 -28.77
C TYR A 373 -2.12 16.88 -27.56
N GLU A 374 -0.84 17.03 -27.21
CA GLU A 374 -0.37 17.86 -26.09
C GLU A 374 0.35 19.12 -26.61
N GLY A 375 0.11 20.27 -26.00
CA GLY A 375 0.83 21.52 -26.30
C GLY A 375 0.06 22.46 -27.24
N GLU A 376 0.50 22.62 -28.48
CA GLU A 376 -0.18 23.49 -29.45
C GLU A 376 -1.29 22.74 -30.20
N GLU A 377 -2.42 23.42 -30.48
CA GLU A 377 -3.53 22.84 -31.26
C GLU A 377 -3.02 22.43 -32.66
N PRO A 378 -3.10 21.15 -33.03
CA PRO A 378 -2.68 20.70 -34.35
C PRO A 378 -3.65 21.19 -35.43
N ASP A 379 -3.12 21.57 -36.60
CA ASP A 379 -3.93 22.01 -37.75
C ASP A 379 -4.85 20.89 -38.28
N GLU A 380 -4.37 19.64 -38.28
CA GLU A 380 -5.11 18.44 -38.70
C GLU A 380 -4.66 17.21 -37.89
N CYS A 381 -5.59 16.30 -37.61
CA CYS A 381 -5.29 15.05 -36.92
C CYS A 381 -4.53 14.08 -37.84
N GLU A 382 -3.34 13.67 -37.44
CA GLU A 382 -2.45 12.76 -38.18
C GLU A 382 -3.09 11.40 -38.50
N GLU A 383 -4.00 10.91 -37.63
CA GLU A 383 -4.61 9.57 -37.76
C GLU A 383 -5.86 9.54 -38.63
N CYS A 384 -6.63 10.63 -38.69
CA CYS A 384 -7.94 10.63 -39.36
C CYS A 384 -8.22 11.86 -40.24
N GLU A 385 -7.23 12.74 -40.41
CA GLU A 385 -7.31 13.97 -41.20
C GLU A 385 -8.51 14.85 -40.73
N GLY A 386 -8.81 14.81 -39.43
CA GLY A 386 -9.87 15.60 -38.81
C GLY A 386 -9.35 16.99 -38.43
N ASP A 387 -10.17 18.02 -38.63
CA ASP A 387 -9.87 19.44 -38.44
C ASP A 387 -10.57 20.04 -37.21
N SER A 388 -11.02 19.19 -36.28
CA SER A 388 -11.82 19.61 -35.13
C SER A 388 -11.39 18.87 -33.87
N PHE A 389 -11.10 19.65 -32.83
CA PHE A 389 -10.58 19.19 -31.55
C PHE A 389 -11.43 19.70 -30.38
N ARG A 390 -11.50 18.92 -29.32
CA ARG A 390 -11.97 19.34 -27.99
C ARG A 390 -10.75 19.78 -27.19
N ASP A 391 -10.79 21.01 -26.70
CA ASP A 391 -9.81 21.57 -25.78
C ASP A 391 -10.10 21.14 -24.35
N GLU A 392 -9.07 20.67 -23.66
CA GLU A 392 -9.10 20.36 -22.24
C GLU A 392 -7.75 20.75 -21.64
N ILE A 393 -7.74 21.33 -20.44
CA ILE A 393 -6.50 21.64 -19.72
C ILE A 393 -6.23 20.47 -18.80
N ARG A 394 -5.18 19.70 -19.09
CA ARG A 394 -4.73 18.63 -18.21
C ARG A 394 -3.67 19.18 -17.26
N ARG A 395 -3.86 18.97 -15.97
CA ARG A 395 -2.85 19.26 -14.95
C ARG A 395 -1.96 18.05 -14.73
N GLU A 396 -0.69 18.28 -14.49
CA GLU A 396 0.25 17.26 -13.99
C GLU A 396 0.98 17.78 -12.76
N VAL A 397 1.11 16.92 -11.75
CA VAL A 397 1.85 17.21 -10.51
C VAL A 397 3.13 16.40 -10.55
N SER A 398 4.25 17.07 -10.76
CA SER A 398 5.59 16.50 -10.63
C SER A 398 6.08 16.67 -9.19
N VAL A 399 6.82 15.67 -8.68
CA VAL A 399 7.39 15.70 -7.33
C VAL A 399 8.90 15.80 -7.44
N ASP A 400 9.49 16.78 -6.75
CA ASP A 400 10.92 17.03 -6.71
C ASP A 400 11.57 16.23 -5.57
N ASP A 401 12.11 15.08 -5.92
CA ASP A 401 12.81 14.20 -4.98
C ASP A 401 14.13 14.82 -4.45
N GLU A 402 14.75 15.76 -5.20
CA GLU A 402 16.00 16.43 -4.81
C GLU A 402 15.70 17.48 -3.73
N ALA A 403 14.69 18.32 -3.93
CA ALA A 403 14.23 19.28 -2.92
C ALA A 403 13.83 18.59 -1.60
N ILE A 404 13.14 17.45 -1.69
CA ILE A 404 12.78 16.64 -0.51
C ILE A 404 14.03 16.11 0.20
N HIS A 405 15.02 15.64 -0.56
CA HIS A 405 16.29 15.16 0.01
C HIS A 405 17.02 16.27 0.77
N GLU A 406 17.10 17.47 0.20
CA GLU A 406 17.72 18.64 0.83
C GLU A 406 17.00 19.04 2.12
N ALA A 407 15.67 19.13 2.10
CA ALA A 407 14.87 19.47 3.28
C ALA A 407 15.04 18.43 4.41
N ALA A 408 15.02 17.13 4.07
CA ALA A 408 15.26 16.07 5.03
C ALA A 408 16.68 16.11 5.64
N LEU A 409 17.69 16.45 4.82
CA LEU A 409 19.06 16.63 5.29
C LEU A 409 19.18 17.81 6.25
N GLU A 410 18.55 18.94 5.93
CA GLU A 410 18.55 20.13 6.80
C GLU A 410 17.90 19.81 8.15
N ALA A 411 16.71 19.21 8.15
CA ALA A 411 16.01 18.82 9.37
C ALA A 411 16.84 17.86 10.26
N LEU A 412 17.54 16.89 9.66
CA LEU A 412 18.40 15.98 10.41
C LEU A 412 19.69 16.63 10.90
N LYS A 413 20.26 17.59 10.17
CA LYS A 413 21.49 18.31 10.60
C LYS A 413 21.30 19.16 11.85
N GLU A 414 20.07 19.50 12.19
CA GLU A 414 19.75 20.23 13.42
C GLU A 414 19.89 19.34 14.68
N THR A 415 20.06 18.03 14.52
CA THR A 415 20.26 17.11 15.65
C THR A 415 21.61 17.31 16.34
N GLY A 416 21.63 17.12 17.67
CA GLY A 416 22.84 17.29 18.47
C GLY A 416 23.89 16.19 18.25
N ASP A 417 25.15 16.50 18.56
CA ASP A 417 26.29 15.56 18.49
C ASP A 417 26.16 14.34 19.44
N THR A 418 25.17 14.36 20.32
CA THR A 418 24.87 13.27 21.26
C THR A 418 23.37 13.05 21.35
N LEU A 419 22.94 11.82 21.07
CA LEU A 419 21.54 11.40 21.16
C LEU A 419 21.40 10.32 22.22
N SER A 420 20.23 10.20 22.84
CA SER A 420 19.99 9.19 23.87
C SER A 420 18.59 8.60 23.77
N ASP A 421 18.47 7.29 23.88
CA ASP A 421 17.19 6.59 23.98
C ASP A 421 17.29 5.43 24.97
N ASN A 422 16.37 5.36 25.95
CA ASN A 422 16.21 4.22 26.86
C ASN A 422 17.51 3.68 27.50
N GLY A 423 18.49 4.56 27.81
CA GLY A 423 19.77 4.17 28.40
C GLY A 423 20.82 3.68 27.40
N ILE A 424 20.62 3.90 26.10
CA ILE A 424 21.62 3.79 25.04
C ILE A 424 21.97 5.21 24.60
N ASN A 425 23.26 5.54 24.56
CA ASN A 425 23.76 6.82 24.07
C ASN A 425 24.42 6.64 22.71
N PHE A 426 24.13 7.55 21.79
CA PHE A 426 24.77 7.71 20.49
C PHE A 426 25.70 8.91 20.62
N LEU A 427 27.01 8.67 20.61
CA LEU A 427 28.05 9.68 20.74
C LEU A 427 28.67 9.99 19.38
N ASP A 428 29.29 11.17 19.25
CA ASP A 428 29.99 11.62 18.04
C ASP A 428 29.13 11.50 16.78
N VAL A 429 27.86 11.91 16.88
CA VAL A 429 26.91 11.79 15.77
C VAL A 429 27.29 12.78 14.66
N THR A 430 27.47 12.28 13.44
CA THR A 430 27.74 13.11 12.26
C THR A 430 26.72 12.81 11.17
N ILE A 431 26.14 13.86 10.58
CA ILE A 431 25.13 13.73 9.51
C ILE A 431 25.55 14.57 8.30
N ASP A 432 25.78 13.89 7.17
CA ASP A 432 26.30 14.51 5.94
C ASP A 432 25.50 14.05 4.72
N ALA A 433 25.46 14.91 3.68
CA ALA A 433 25.07 14.47 2.34
C ALA A 433 26.15 13.55 1.78
N TYR A 434 25.75 12.49 1.09
CA TYR A 434 26.67 11.60 0.41
C TYR A 434 26.15 11.25 -0.98
N GLU A 435 26.86 11.74 -2.00
CA GLU A 435 26.56 11.45 -3.40
C GLU A 435 27.28 10.19 -3.86
N THR A 436 26.57 9.32 -4.57
CA THR A 436 27.19 8.23 -5.31
C THR A 436 26.84 8.34 -6.78
N LYS A 437 27.58 7.65 -7.66
CA LYS A 437 27.31 7.62 -9.12
C LYS A 437 25.83 7.34 -9.49
N ASN A 438 25.06 6.70 -8.60
CA ASN A 438 23.73 6.19 -8.91
C ASN A 438 22.62 6.58 -7.92
N ASN A 439 22.91 7.09 -6.72
CA ASN A 439 21.90 7.49 -5.72
C ASN A 439 22.51 8.43 -4.67
N ASP A 440 21.74 9.42 -4.25
CA ASP A 440 22.08 10.31 -3.14
C ASP A 440 21.43 9.84 -1.85
N TYR A 441 22.15 9.95 -0.74
CA TYR A 441 21.64 9.57 0.58
C TYR A 441 22.26 10.43 1.68
N ILE A 442 21.56 10.46 2.82
CA ILE A 442 22.02 11.15 4.01
C ILE A 442 22.77 10.14 4.87
N ARG A 443 24.07 10.34 5.06
CA ARG A 443 24.91 9.46 5.86
C ARG A 443 24.90 9.91 7.31
N THR A 444 24.50 9.02 8.22
CA THR A 444 24.63 9.22 9.66
C THR A 444 25.69 8.27 10.21
N THR A 445 26.67 8.78 10.94
CA THR A 445 27.63 7.95 11.69
C THR A 445 27.60 8.27 13.18
N PHE A 446 27.79 7.28 14.04
CA PHE A 446 27.78 7.46 15.49
C PHE A 446 28.47 6.31 16.22
N GLN A 447 28.85 6.52 17.48
CA GLN A 447 29.28 5.48 18.40
C GLN A 447 28.15 5.12 19.38
N GLU A 448 27.86 3.83 19.55
CA GLU A 448 26.84 3.39 20.50
C GLU A 448 27.45 2.99 21.86
N VAL A 449 26.92 3.53 22.95
CA VAL A 449 27.38 3.24 24.33
C VAL A 449 26.20 2.86 25.22
N ALA A 450 26.22 1.64 25.75
CA ALA A 450 25.22 1.18 26.72
C ALA A 450 25.53 1.72 28.13
N SER A 451 24.52 2.30 28.81
CA SER A 451 24.68 2.95 30.12
C SER A 451 25.01 2.01 31.29
N ALA A 452 24.96 0.69 31.10
CA ALA A 452 25.07 -0.30 32.18
C ALA A 452 26.42 -1.03 32.19
N GLY A 453 27.47 -0.30 32.60
CA GLY A 453 28.67 -0.80 33.26
C GLY A 453 29.18 -2.21 32.93
N LYS A 454 29.78 -2.37 31.75
CA LYS A 454 30.99 -3.17 31.47
C LYS A 454 31.34 -3.00 30.00
N GLU A 455 32.52 -2.43 29.75
CA GLU A 455 33.23 -2.25 28.47
C GLU A 455 32.34 -2.18 27.23
N ALA A 456 31.93 -0.96 26.90
CA ALA A 456 31.38 -0.67 25.59
C ALA A 456 32.52 -0.78 24.57
N ASN A 457 32.54 -1.84 23.78
CA ASN A 457 33.19 -1.82 22.48
C ASN A 457 32.55 -0.67 21.71
N THR A 458 33.24 0.47 21.60
CA THR A 458 32.77 1.69 20.91
C THR A 458 32.78 1.42 19.40
N HIS A 459 31.77 0.71 18.92
CA HIS A 459 31.61 0.47 17.49
C HIS A 459 30.99 1.68 16.82
N ARG A 460 31.64 2.13 15.75
CA ARG A 460 31.11 3.18 14.88
C ARG A 460 30.13 2.53 13.92
N TYR A 461 28.88 2.98 13.97
CA TYR A 461 27.85 2.57 13.03
C TYR A 461 27.76 3.60 11.92
N GLU A 462 27.61 3.12 10.69
CA GLU A 462 27.15 3.92 9.56
C GLU A 462 25.72 3.51 9.20
N TYR A 463 24.84 4.50 9.08
CA TYR A 463 23.46 4.39 8.64
C TYR A 463 23.23 5.25 7.40
N ILE A 464 22.56 4.65 6.43
CA ILE A 464 22.08 5.32 5.22
C ILE A 464 20.62 5.73 5.45
N ASN A 465 20.36 7.02 5.59
CA ASN A 465 19.00 7.54 5.59
C ASN A 465 18.63 7.88 4.15
N TYR A 466 17.71 7.10 3.59
CA TYR A 466 17.34 7.20 2.19
C TYR A 466 15.92 7.74 2.06
N CYS A 467 15.78 8.84 1.34
CA CYS A 467 14.49 9.44 1.00
C CYS A 467 13.83 8.59 -0.09
N LEU A 468 12.71 7.95 0.25
CA LEU A 468 11.99 7.06 -0.63
C LEU A 468 10.58 7.60 -0.87
N GLY A 469 10.35 8.10 -2.09
CA GLY A 469 9.06 8.58 -2.56
C GLY A 469 8.30 7.57 -3.40
N ASN A 470 8.08 7.93 -4.66
CA ASN A 470 7.27 7.14 -5.60
C ASN A 470 8.07 6.03 -6.33
N GLY A 471 9.39 6.07 -6.20
CA GLY A 471 10.32 5.15 -6.84
C GLY A 471 10.45 3.79 -6.15
N ARG A 472 11.35 2.95 -6.69
CA ARG A 472 11.72 1.67 -6.10
C ARG A 472 12.93 1.85 -5.19
N LEU A 473 12.93 1.16 -4.05
CA LEU A 473 14.09 1.11 -3.17
C LEU A 473 15.32 0.62 -3.96
N PRO A 474 16.46 1.35 -3.90
CA PRO A 474 17.68 0.96 -4.60
C PRO A 474 18.07 -0.49 -4.32
N ARG A 475 18.32 -1.26 -5.39
CA ARG A 475 18.70 -2.68 -5.28
C ARG A 475 19.91 -2.88 -4.37
N ARG A 476 20.84 -1.93 -4.35
CA ARG A 476 22.07 -1.97 -3.55
C ARG A 476 21.78 -2.07 -2.06
N ILE A 477 20.79 -1.34 -1.53
CA ILE A 477 20.42 -1.37 -0.09
C ILE A 477 20.10 -2.79 0.36
N ASN A 478 19.42 -3.57 -0.48
CA ASN A 478 19.06 -4.96 -0.19
C ASN A 478 20.13 -5.97 -0.58
N GLN A 479 20.84 -5.76 -1.68
CA GLN A 479 21.91 -6.68 -2.13
C GLN A 479 23.14 -6.64 -1.22
N TYR A 480 23.42 -5.48 -0.63
CA TYR A 480 24.56 -5.25 0.26
C TYR A 480 24.14 -5.24 1.73
N LEU A 481 22.85 -5.44 2.02
CA LEU A 481 22.27 -5.42 3.37
C LEU A 481 22.77 -4.20 4.14
N LEU A 482 22.60 -3.01 3.56
CA LEU A 482 23.04 -1.77 4.18
C LEU A 482 22.17 -1.47 5.41
N ASN A 483 22.80 -0.93 6.46
CA ASN A 483 22.09 -0.36 7.60
C ASN A 483 21.37 0.88 7.10
N SER A 484 20.04 0.86 7.12
CA SER A 484 19.26 1.94 6.51
C SER A 484 18.04 2.32 7.31
N VAL A 485 17.76 3.61 7.30
CA VAL A 485 16.48 4.20 7.68
C VAL A 485 15.87 4.77 6.41
N LEU A 486 14.55 4.63 6.26
CA LEU A 486 13.84 5.17 5.09
C LEU A 486 13.04 6.40 5.53
N ILE A 487 13.30 7.53 4.89
CA ILE A 487 12.46 8.72 5.03
C ILE A 487 11.39 8.61 3.95
N VAL A 488 10.16 8.28 4.35
CA VAL A 488 9.10 7.87 3.42
C VAL A 488 8.13 9.01 3.12
N TYR A 489 7.74 9.12 1.85
CA TYR A 489 6.70 10.01 1.36
C TYR A 489 6.03 9.41 0.13
N GLY A 490 4.96 10.05 -0.38
CA GLY A 490 4.26 9.58 -1.57
C GLY A 490 3.80 8.13 -1.45
N LYS A 491 3.98 7.35 -2.51
CA LYS A 491 3.60 5.94 -2.56
C LYS A 491 4.34 5.07 -1.53
N ALA A 492 5.58 5.38 -1.18
CA ALA A 492 6.32 4.57 -0.21
C ALA A 492 5.81 4.76 1.23
N TYR A 493 5.31 5.94 1.58
CA TYR A 493 4.59 6.15 2.83
C TYR A 493 3.30 5.30 2.85
N LEU A 494 2.51 5.38 1.78
CA LEU A 494 1.23 4.68 1.67
C LEU A 494 1.36 3.17 1.62
N ASN A 495 2.43 2.62 1.05
CA ASN A 495 2.60 1.17 0.93
C ASN A 495 3.24 0.53 2.17
N GLY A 496 3.77 1.34 3.10
CA GLY A 496 4.61 0.87 4.18
C GLY A 496 5.91 0.18 3.71
N ARG A 497 6.84 -0.05 4.64
CA ARG A 497 8.09 -0.77 4.38
C ARG A 497 8.46 -1.68 5.54
N GLU A 498 8.11 -2.96 5.38
CA GLU A 498 8.49 -3.99 6.34
C GLU A 498 10.01 -4.10 6.47
N HIS A 499 10.44 -4.43 7.68
CA HIS A 499 11.83 -4.68 8.06
C HIS A 499 12.82 -3.50 7.99
N PHE A 500 12.34 -2.29 7.73
CA PHE A 500 13.14 -1.07 7.83
C PHE A 500 12.69 -0.22 9.02
N GLY A 501 13.59 0.60 9.53
CA GLY A 501 13.19 1.77 10.31
C GLY A 501 12.70 2.85 9.35
N THR A 502 11.54 3.44 9.62
CA THR A 502 10.95 4.48 8.77
C THR A 502 10.73 5.76 9.55
N ILE A 503 10.90 6.90 8.88
CA ILE A 503 10.51 8.23 9.36
C ILE A 503 9.58 8.81 8.30
N ASN A 504 8.41 9.30 8.69
CA ASN A 504 7.51 9.98 7.75
C ASN A 504 8.09 11.37 7.44
N LEU A 505 8.17 11.75 6.16
CA LEU A 505 8.73 13.06 5.79
C LEU A 505 7.98 14.21 6.47
N HIS A 506 6.64 14.15 6.54
CA HIS A 506 5.84 15.17 7.21
C HIS A 506 6.24 15.31 8.69
N ASP A 507 6.29 14.19 9.42
CA ASP A 507 6.65 14.20 10.85
C ASP A 507 8.09 14.68 11.08
N LEU A 508 9.01 14.39 10.15
CA LEU A 508 10.39 14.87 10.22
C LEU A 508 10.48 16.40 10.07
N LEU A 509 9.71 16.98 9.16
CA LEU A 509 9.77 18.42 8.87
C LEU A 509 8.98 19.27 9.87
N MET A 510 7.95 18.70 10.51
CA MET A 510 7.05 19.41 11.42
C MET A 510 7.37 19.22 12.91
N THR A 511 8.36 18.40 13.25
CA THR A 511 8.69 18.11 14.65
C THR A 511 9.71 19.09 15.21
N ASP A 512 9.55 19.42 16.49
CA ASP A 512 10.58 20.13 17.28
C ASP A 512 11.73 19.19 17.71
N SER A 513 11.64 17.89 17.44
CA SER A 513 12.58 16.87 17.95
C SER A 513 12.88 15.79 16.90
N PRO A 514 13.56 16.13 15.78
CA PRO A 514 13.90 15.18 14.72
C PRO A 514 14.85 14.06 15.20
N GLU A 515 15.62 14.34 16.25
CA GLU A 515 16.49 13.38 16.95
C GLU A 515 15.76 12.14 17.46
N ASP A 516 14.60 12.32 18.09
CA ASP A 516 13.83 11.21 18.66
C ASP A 516 13.28 10.28 17.57
N LEU A 517 12.88 10.86 16.43
CA LEU A 517 12.43 10.11 15.24
C LEU A 517 13.59 9.30 14.65
N LEU A 518 14.76 9.92 14.49
CA LEU A 518 15.95 9.26 13.95
C LEU A 518 16.39 8.09 14.83
N VAL A 519 16.51 8.30 16.15
CA VAL A 519 16.92 7.25 17.08
C VAL A 519 15.91 6.11 17.11
N SER A 520 14.62 6.42 17.14
CA SER A 520 13.55 5.42 17.08
C SER A 520 13.62 4.59 15.79
N ALA A 521 13.83 5.24 14.65
CA ALA A 521 13.96 4.57 13.37
C ALA A 521 15.23 3.70 13.29
N ILE A 522 16.38 4.18 13.78
CA ILE A 522 17.61 3.38 13.87
C ILE A 522 17.38 2.12 14.70
N ARG A 523 16.74 2.24 15.87
CA ARG A 523 16.43 1.09 16.74
C ARG A 523 15.51 0.09 16.06
N ASN A 524 14.43 0.56 15.44
CA ASN A 524 13.50 -0.28 14.69
C ASN A 524 14.23 -0.99 13.55
N SER A 525 15.07 -0.27 12.79
CA SER A 525 15.91 -0.84 11.74
C SER A 525 16.84 -1.93 12.29
N LYS A 526 17.54 -1.70 13.41
CA LYS A 526 18.40 -2.72 14.06
C LYS A 526 17.63 -3.99 14.43
N SER A 527 16.45 -3.83 15.03
CA SER A 527 15.63 -4.96 15.46
C SER A 527 15.18 -5.84 14.30
N GLN A 528 14.93 -5.22 13.15
CA GLN A 528 14.44 -5.87 11.94
C GLN A 528 15.56 -6.31 10.99
N PHE A 529 16.76 -5.75 11.11
CA PHE A 529 17.87 -5.98 10.19
C PHE A 529 18.23 -7.46 10.08
N ARG A 530 18.14 -8.20 11.18
CA ARG A 530 18.41 -9.64 11.18
C ARG A 530 17.40 -10.43 10.34
N ASN A 531 16.13 -10.04 10.35
CA ASN A 531 15.10 -10.67 9.50
C ASN A 531 15.44 -10.49 8.01
N ARG A 532 16.03 -9.34 7.63
CA ARG A 532 16.52 -9.10 6.26
C ARG A 532 17.70 -9.99 5.87
N ILE A 533 18.51 -10.41 6.84
CA ILE A 533 19.68 -11.27 6.61
C ILE A 533 19.28 -12.74 6.52
N ILE A 534 18.49 -13.25 7.48
CA ILE A 534 18.16 -14.68 7.62
C ILE A 534 17.68 -15.28 6.30
N GLY A 535 16.61 -14.74 5.72
CA GLY A 535 16.06 -15.30 4.48
C GLY A 535 17.04 -15.31 3.31
N ARG A 536 17.96 -14.33 3.24
CA ARG A 536 19.00 -14.30 2.20
C ARG A 536 20.13 -15.27 2.48
N ALA A 537 20.45 -15.49 3.74
CA ALA A 537 21.47 -16.43 4.17
C ALA A 537 21.01 -17.88 3.96
N ASP A 538 19.74 -18.20 4.24
CA ASP A 538 19.14 -19.50 3.97
C ASP A 538 19.13 -19.81 2.47
N ASP A 539 18.62 -18.88 1.66
CA ASP A 539 18.63 -18.97 0.20
C ASP A 539 20.04 -19.20 -0.37
N ALA A 540 21.03 -18.51 0.20
CA ALA A 540 22.43 -18.64 -0.19
C ALA A 540 23.01 -19.99 0.27
N PHE A 541 22.67 -20.44 1.47
CA PHE A 541 23.11 -21.71 2.01
C PHE A 541 22.62 -22.87 1.15
N GLU A 542 21.34 -22.88 0.75
CA GLU A 542 20.78 -23.91 -0.13
C GLU A 542 21.52 -23.97 -1.47
N ARG A 543 21.74 -22.82 -2.13
CA ARG A 543 22.46 -22.75 -3.41
C ARG A 543 23.91 -23.21 -3.30
N LEU A 544 24.61 -22.79 -2.24
CA LEU A 544 25.99 -23.16 -2.00
C LEU A 544 26.13 -24.63 -1.59
N GLN A 545 25.16 -25.17 -0.85
CA GLN A 545 25.09 -26.59 -0.50
C GLN A 545 24.84 -27.45 -1.75
N ASP A 546 23.95 -27.05 -2.65
CA ASP A 546 23.77 -27.70 -3.96
C ASP A 546 25.08 -27.69 -4.77
N LEU A 547 25.73 -26.53 -4.88
CA LEU A 547 27.02 -26.39 -5.56
C LEU A 547 28.09 -27.36 -4.99
N HIS A 548 28.16 -27.45 -3.66
CA HIS A 548 29.07 -28.35 -2.96
C HIS A 548 28.75 -29.83 -3.22
N GLN A 549 27.46 -30.22 -3.16
CA GLN A 549 27.00 -31.58 -3.43
C GLN A 549 27.30 -32.01 -4.87
N ARG A 550 27.05 -31.14 -5.85
CA ARG A 550 27.35 -31.40 -7.27
C ARG A 550 28.85 -31.55 -7.51
N GLY A 551 29.66 -30.72 -6.86
CA GLY A 551 31.12 -30.84 -6.90
C GLY A 551 31.61 -32.17 -6.31
N THR A 552 31.11 -32.57 -5.14
CA THR A 552 31.50 -33.83 -4.47
C THR A 552 30.97 -35.08 -5.19
N ALA A 553 29.83 -34.99 -5.88
CA ALA A 553 29.33 -36.03 -6.75
C ALA A 553 30.17 -36.22 -8.04
N GLY A 554 31.13 -35.31 -8.29
CA GLY A 554 32.00 -35.36 -9.46
C GLY A 554 31.33 -34.85 -10.74
N GLU A 555 30.22 -34.12 -10.65
CA GLU A 555 29.52 -33.59 -11.84
C GLU A 555 30.40 -32.66 -12.67
N PHE A 556 31.40 -32.03 -12.05
CA PHE A 556 32.32 -31.09 -12.71
C PHE A 556 33.52 -31.78 -13.37
N ASP A 557 33.68 -33.09 -13.20
CA ASP A 557 34.89 -33.81 -13.60
C ASP A 557 35.05 -33.91 -15.12
N ASP A 558 33.95 -34.12 -15.84
CA ASP A 558 33.94 -34.43 -17.27
C ASP A 558 33.22 -33.38 -18.14
N LEU A 559 32.88 -32.21 -17.57
CA LEU A 559 32.19 -31.16 -18.31
C LEU A 559 33.02 -30.62 -19.49
N SER A 560 32.35 -30.52 -20.65
CA SER A 560 32.83 -29.80 -21.83
C SER A 560 32.99 -28.29 -21.57
N GLN A 561 33.61 -27.57 -22.51
CA GLN A 561 33.74 -26.12 -22.40
C GLN A 561 32.37 -25.43 -22.48
N GLU A 562 31.49 -25.94 -23.33
CA GLU A 562 30.11 -25.48 -23.50
C GLU A 562 29.29 -25.69 -22.23
N GLU A 563 29.29 -26.90 -21.64
CA GLU A 563 28.57 -27.17 -20.39
C GLU A 563 29.09 -26.32 -19.23
N ARG A 564 30.41 -26.08 -19.15
CA ARG A 564 30.98 -25.16 -18.14
C ARG A 564 30.56 -23.71 -18.37
N LYS A 565 30.34 -23.31 -19.62
CA LYS A 565 29.87 -21.97 -19.94
C LYS A 565 28.40 -21.83 -19.53
N GLU A 566 27.57 -22.82 -19.85
CA GLU A 566 26.16 -22.85 -19.43
C GLU A 566 26.03 -22.75 -17.91
N LEU A 567 26.84 -23.51 -17.14
CA LEU A 567 26.84 -23.39 -15.68
C LEU A 567 27.26 -22.01 -15.17
N LYS A 568 28.21 -21.34 -15.84
CA LYS A 568 28.62 -19.98 -15.47
C LYS A 568 27.58 -18.93 -15.84
N ASP A 569 26.79 -19.18 -16.88
CA ASP A 569 25.68 -18.30 -17.25
C ASP A 569 24.50 -18.47 -16.26
N ASP A 570 24.30 -19.67 -15.71
CA ASP A 570 23.29 -19.96 -14.68
C ASP A 570 23.69 -19.49 -13.28
N TYR A 571 24.94 -19.71 -12.87
CA TYR A 571 25.49 -19.29 -11.58
C TYR A 571 26.92 -18.77 -11.76
N ASP A 572 27.04 -17.45 -11.79
CA ASP A 572 28.29 -16.76 -12.09
C ASP A 572 29.11 -16.43 -10.83
N TYR A 573 30.27 -15.80 -11.06
CA TYR A 573 31.15 -15.32 -10.00
C TYR A 573 30.44 -14.34 -9.06
N ASN A 574 29.65 -13.41 -9.60
CA ASN A 574 28.90 -12.43 -8.81
C ASN A 574 27.86 -13.10 -7.91
N GLY A 575 27.22 -14.17 -8.38
CA GLY A 575 26.29 -15.01 -7.63
C GLY A 575 26.99 -15.68 -6.45
N PHE A 576 28.14 -16.30 -6.69
CA PHE A 576 28.94 -16.94 -5.64
C PHE A 576 29.45 -15.95 -4.59
N GLU A 577 30.04 -14.82 -5.00
CA GLU A 577 30.49 -13.77 -4.09
C GLU A 577 29.36 -13.24 -3.21
N ARG A 578 28.19 -13.01 -3.80
CA ARG A 578 27.00 -12.53 -3.08
C ARG A 578 26.52 -13.54 -2.05
N ASP A 579 26.47 -14.81 -2.40
CA ASP A 579 25.99 -15.86 -1.50
C ASP A 579 27.00 -16.09 -0.35
N VAL A 580 28.32 -16.07 -0.62
CA VAL A 580 29.35 -16.08 0.41
C VAL A 580 29.21 -14.87 1.36
N PHE A 581 28.98 -13.68 0.80
CA PHE A 581 28.72 -12.48 1.61
C PHE A 581 27.51 -12.67 2.54
N TYR A 582 26.40 -13.23 2.07
CA TYR A 582 25.21 -13.40 2.92
C TYR A 582 25.46 -14.36 4.09
N LEU A 583 26.17 -15.47 3.88
CA LEU A 583 26.56 -16.39 4.95
C LEU A 583 27.48 -15.71 5.97
N LEU A 584 28.50 -15.00 5.49
CA LEU A 584 29.43 -14.26 6.36
C LEU A 584 28.72 -13.13 7.12
N LYS A 585 27.82 -12.38 6.48
CA LYS A 585 27.02 -11.31 7.09
C LYS A 585 26.11 -11.83 8.20
N PHE A 586 25.54 -13.02 8.02
CA PHE A 586 24.70 -13.65 9.03
C PHE A 586 25.50 -14.03 10.29
N MET A 587 26.66 -14.69 10.10
CA MET A 587 27.53 -15.08 11.21
C MET A 587 28.24 -13.88 11.87
N PHE A 588 28.63 -12.90 11.05
CA PHE A 588 29.42 -11.74 11.41
C PHE A 588 28.78 -10.46 10.87
N LEU A 589 27.96 -9.84 11.71
CA LEU A 589 27.07 -8.73 11.34
C LEU A 589 27.75 -7.53 10.66
N PHE A 590 29.02 -7.28 10.95
CA PHE A 590 29.78 -6.14 10.40
C PHE A 590 30.57 -6.50 9.14
N THR A 591 30.31 -7.67 8.53
CA THR A 591 30.81 -7.97 7.20
C THR A 591 30.24 -6.96 6.20
N GLU A 592 31.08 -6.44 5.32
CA GLU A 592 30.72 -5.53 4.24
C GLU A 592 31.11 -6.12 2.90
N ARG A 593 30.33 -5.79 1.87
CA ARG A 593 30.64 -6.11 0.48
C ARG A 593 31.06 -4.84 -0.22
N TRP A 594 32.20 -4.88 -0.91
CA TRP A 594 32.77 -3.70 -1.58
C TRP A 594 32.78 -3.85 -3.11
N GLY A 595 33.05 -5.05 -3.62
CA GLY A 595 33.32 -5.31 -5.04
C GLY A 595 32.41 -4.61 -6.04
N ARG A 596 32.91 -3.52 -6.65
CA ARG A 596 32.34 -2.86 -7.82
C ARG A 596 32.93 -3.43 -9.10
N GLU A 597 32.06 -3.71 -10.06
CA GLU A 597 32.46 -4.25 -11.36
C GLU A 597 33.42 -3.28 -12.09
N GLY A 598 34.65 -3.76 -12.36
CA GLY A 598 35.67 -3.01 -13.10
C GLY A 598 36.64 -2.19 -12.24
N GLU A 599 36.44 -2.09 -10.93
CA GLU A 599 37.39 -1.45 -10.00
C GLU A 599 38.36 -2.50 -9.44
N THR A 600 39.59 -2.09 -9.12
CA THR A 600 40.57 -2.99 -8.45
C THR A 600 40.41 -2.81 -6.94
N GLU A 601 39.42 -3.47 -6.34
CA GLU A 601 39.17 -3.50 -4.89
C GLU A 601 38.88 -4.94 -4.44
N THR A 602 38.93 -5.22 -3.13
CA THR A 602 38.52 -6.54 -2.61
C THR A 602 37.01 -6.72 -2.74
N ASP A 603 36.54 -7.97 -2.79
CA ASP A 603 35.10 -8.26 -2.90
C ASP A 603 34.34 -7.85 -1.63
N GLY A 604 35.03 -7.84 -0.48
CA GLY A 604 34.56 -7.22 0.74
C GLY A 604 35.49 -7.40 1.93
N CYS A 605 34.98 -6.99 3.10
CA CYS A 605 35.71 -7.01 4.36
C CYS A 605 34.87 -7.63 5.47
N LEU A 606 35.50 -8.46 6.28
CA LEU A 606 34.97 -9.07 7.49
C LEU A 606 35.49 -8.29 8.69
N VAL A 607 34.57 -7.66 9.43
CA VAL A 607 34.89 -6.94 10.68
C VAL A 607 34.28 -7.69 11.86
N ILE A 608 35.13 -8.08 12.82
CA ILE A 608 34.70 -8.81 14.01
C ILE A 608 35.20 -8.04 15.25
N PRO A 609 34.30 -7.48 16.07
CA PRO A 609 34.70 -6.83 17.33
C PRO A 609 35.36 -7.82 18.31
N GLU A 610 36.53 -7.45 18.83
CA GLU A 610 37.29 -8.14 19.89
C GLU A 610 37.31 -7.31 21.20
N GLU A 611 38.02 -7.75 22.25
CA GLU A 611 38.09 -7.03 23.55
C GLU A 611 38.87 -5.70 23.42
N ASP A 612 39.93 -5.68 22.61
CA ASP A 612 40.86 -4.55 22.46
C ASP A 612 40.87 -3.95 21.03
N GLY A 613 39.73 -3.96 20.32
CA GLY A 613 39.60 -3.40 18.97
C GLY A 613 38.79 -4.27 18.01
N TYR A 614 39.25 -4.37 16.76
CA TYR A 614 38.63 -5.18 15.71
C TYR A 614 39.59 -6.23 15.19
N PHE A 615 39.04 -7.37 14.80
CA PHE A 615 39.65 -8.24 13.81
C PHE A 615 39.11 -7.88 12.43
N ILE A 616 40.00 -7.59 11.50
CA ILE A 616 39.69 -7.11 10.16
C ILE A 616 40.33 -8.05 9.13
N ALA A 617 39.50 -8.69 8.30
CA ALA A 617 39.99 -9.52 7.21
C ALA A 617 39.31 -9.17 5.89
N SER A 618 40.06 -8.86 4.85
CA SER A 618 39.49 -8.79 3.50
C SER A 618 39.18 -10.20 3.02
N TYR A 619 38.14 -10.37 2.21
CA TYR A 619 37.78 -11.67 1.67
C TYR A 619 37.60 -11.62 0.15
N ASP A 620 37.95 -12.74 -0.49
CA ASP A 620 37.98 -12.87 -1.95
C ASP A 620 37.42 -14.25 -2.38
N PRO A 621 36.12 -14.34 -2.71
CA PRO A 621 35.47 -15.58 -3.10
C PRO A 621 35.77 -15.98 -4.55
N LYS A 622 36.30 -17.19 -4.77
CA LYS A 622 36.68 -17.74 -6.06
C LYS A 622 35.86 -18.97 -6.45
N LEU A 623 35.02 -18.83 -7.48
CA LEU A 623 34.23 -19.92 -8.06
C LEU A 623 35.02 -20.71 -9.13
N THR A 624 34.93 -22.04 -9.10
CA THR A 624 35.46 -22.92 -10.15
C THR A 624 34.52 -24.09 -10.47
N TYR A 625 34.42 -24.45 -11.75
CA TYR A 625 33.76 -25.68 -12.21
C TYR A 625 34.79 -26.69 -12.74
N THR A 626 35.99 -26.67 -12.17
CA THR A 626 37.08 -27.55 -12.63
C THR A 626 37.48 -28.53 -11.54
N LYS A 627 37.68 -29.79 -11.95
CA LYS A 627 38.17 -30.88 -11.08
C LYS A 627 39.46 -30.54 -10.34
N LYS A 628 40.38 -29.83 -11.00
CA LYS A 628 41.69 -29.48 -10.45
C LYS A 628 41.63 -28.39 -9.38
N GLY A 629 40.46 -27.83 -9.11
CA GLY A 629 40.29 -26.68 -8.23
C GLY A 629 40.72 -25.36 -8.89
N TYR A 630 40.38 -24.26 -8.23
CA TYR A 630 40.69 -22.91 -8.65
C TYR A 630 42.21 -22.69 -8.55
N ASP A 631 42.79 -22.14 -9.61
CA ASP A 631 44.20 -21.80 -9.69
C ASP A 631 44.40 -20.36 -9.23
N LEU A 632 45.01 -20.18 -8.05
CA LEU A 632 45.44 -18.85 -7.62
C LEU A 632 46.71 -18.50 -8.40
N ASP A 633 46.53 -17.99 -9.60
CA ASP A 633 47.62 -17.66 -10.52
C ASP A 633 48.43 -16.45 -10.05
N ALA A 634 49.44 -16.06 -10.83
CA ALA A 634 50.29 -14.93 -10.48
C ALA A 634 49.52 -13.59 -10.41
N GLY A 635 48.42 -13.44 -11.16
CA GLY A 635 47.57 -12.27 -11.15
C GLY A 635 46.83 -12.14 -9.83
N GLU A 636 46.15 -13.20 -9.39
CA GLU A 636 45.40 -13.22 -8.12
C GLU A 636 46.34 -13.04 -6.91
N LYS A 637 47.52 -13.65 -6.95
CA LYS A 637 48.55 -13.44 -5.90
C LYS A 637 48.99 -11.98 -5.79
N ASN A 638 49.19 -11.30 -6.93
CA ASN A 638 49.59 -9.89 -6.94
C ASN A 638 48.43 -8.98 -6.52
N LYS A 639 47.18 -9.31 -6.87
CA LYS A 639 45.99 -8.58 -6.40
C LYS A 639 45.86 -8.65 -4.88
N ALA A 640 45.95 -9.85 -4.30
CA ALA A 640 45.90 -10.02 -2.84
C ALA A 640 47.00 -9.23 -2.12
N ALA A 641 48.24 -9.29 -2.61
CA ALA A 641 49.33 -8.47 -2.07
C ALA A 641 49.05 -6.97 -2.22
N TRP A 642 48.51 -6.53 -3.36
CA TRP A 642 48.13 -5.13 -3.57
C TRP A 642 47.01 -4.70 -2.61
N TYR A 643 45.98 -5.52 -2.39
CA TYR A 643 44.92 -5.23 -1.43
C TYR A 643 45.46 -5.04 -0.02
N MET A 644 46.30 -5.96 0.45
CA MET A 644 46.89 -5.85 1.79
C MET A 644 47.86 -4.68 1.95
N VAL A 645 48.45 -4.16 0.87
CA VAL A 645 49.33 -2.98 0.92
C VAL A 645 48.52 -1.69 0.82
N THR A 646 47.47 -1.67 -0.02
CA THR A 646 46.75 -0.44 -0.39
C THR A 646 45.56 -0.16 0.53
N GLU A 647 44.81 -1.20 0.95
CA GLU A 647 43.72 -1.05 1.92
C GLU A 647 44.24 -0.72 3.33
N ASN A 648 45.43 -1.23 3.66
CA ASN A 648 46.13 -0.97 4.93
C ASN A 648 46.72 0.44 5.03
N LEU A 649 46.66 1.25 3.97
CA LEU A 649 47.28 2.59 3.89
C LEU A 649 46.28 3.75 3.67
N GLY A 650 44.97 3.55 3.80
CA GLY A 650 44.02 4.67 3.97
C GLY A 650 42.92 4.85 2.92
N GLY A 651 42.26 3.78 2.50
CA GLY A 651 41.14 3.83 1.54
C GLY A 651 39.75 3.68 2.19
N ALA A 652 39.23 2.45 2.21
CA ALA A 652 37.88 2.12 2.68
C ALA A 652 37.81 1.83 4.19
N LEU A 653 38.85 1.20 4.75
CA LEU A 653 38.92 0.85 6.17
C LEU A 653 38.92 2.07 7.09
N SER A 654 39.62 3.15 6.73
CA SER A 654 39.67 4.40 7.50
C SER A 654 38.37 5.22 7.47
N VAL A 655 37.47 4.94 6.52
CA VAL A 655 36.16 5.63 6.45
C VAL A 655 35.14 4.94 7.36
N SER A 656 35.20 3.61 7.47
CA SER A 656 34.26 2.80 8.28
C SER A 656 34.78 2.50 9.70
N LEU A 657 36.10 2.50 9.90
CA LEU A 657 36.78 2.22 11.17
C LEU A 657 37.76 3.37 11.48
N SER A 658 38.15 3.55 12.75
CA SER A 658 39.05 4.64 13.17
C SER A 658 40.38 4.65 12.39
N ASP A 659 40.98 5.83 12.23
CA ASP A 659 42.17 6.11 11.39
C ASP A 659 43.43 5.25 11.65
N ASP A 660 43.44 4.40 12.69
CA ASP A 660 44.59 3.61 13.14
C ASP A 660 44.43 2.07 12.97
N GLU A 661 43.35 1.59 12.36
CA GLU A 661 43.06 0.14 12.23
C GLU A 661 43.71 -0.47 10.97
N ASN A 662 44.37 -1.63 11.13
CA ASN A 662 45.10 -2.35 10.07
C ASN A 662 44.44 -3.70 9.74
N LEU A 663 44.71 -4.23 8.55
CA LEU A 663 44.24 -5.55 8.13
C LEU A 663 44.96 -6.67 8.91
N ASP A 664 44.21 -7.55 9.58
CA ASP A 664 44.75 -8.70 10.32
C ASP A 664 44.97 -9.94 9.45
N ALA A 665 44.21 -10.11 8.36
CA ALA A 665 44.29 -11.26 7.47
C ALA A 665 43.68 -10.99 6.09
N HIS A 666 43.97 -11.87 5.13
CA HIS A 666 43.24 -11.94 3.86
C HIS A 666 42.69 -13.35 3.66
N LEU A 667 41.41 -13.47 3.37
CA LEU A 667 40.66 -14.72 3.33
C LEU A 667 40.25 -15.07 1.90
N PHE A 668 40.86 -16.11 1.32
CA PHE A 668 40.34 -16.72 0.10
C PHE A 668 39.22 -17.70 0.46
N VAL A 669 38.08 -17.59 -0.21
CA VAL A 669 36.98 -18.55 -0.11
C VAL A 669 36.83 -19.25 -1.45
N SER A 670 36.76 -20.58 -1.51
CA SER A 670 36.53 -21.26 -2.79
C SER A 670 35.73 -22.54 -2.63
N ASN A 671 34.91 -22.83 -3.64
CA ASN A 671 34.20 -24.11 -3.72
C ASN A 671 35.14 -25.30 -3.97
N ASN A 672 36.32 -25.08 -4.54
CA ASN A 672 37.36 -26.10 -4.66
C ASN A 672 38.74 -25.44 -4.88
N PHE A 673 39.68 -25.60 -3.95
CA PHE A 673 41.05 -25.15 -4.12
C PHE A 673 41.90 -26.20 -4.83
N ARG A 674 42.87 -25.78 -5.64
CA ARG A 674 43.88 -26.67 -6.18
C ARG A 674 44.81 -27.19 -5.08
N GLU A 675 45.01 -28.50 -5.04
CA GLU A 675 45.90 -29.16 -4.08
C GLU A 675 47.33 -28.58 -4.12
N GLY A 676 47.92 -28.38 -2.93
CA GLY A 676 49.32 -27.97 -2.76
C GLY A 676 49.63 -26.51 -3.08
N GLN A 677 48.65 -25.66 -3.41
CA GLN A 677 48.92 -24.26 -3.79
C GLN A 677 49.11 -23.30 -2.61
N PHE A 678 48.61 -23.62 -1.42
CA PHE A 678 48.57 -22.69 -0.27
C PHE A 678 49.95 -22.16 0.14
N PRO A 679 51.00 -23.00 0.33
CA PRO A 679 52.33 -22.49 0.71
C PRO A 679 52.93 -21.56 -0.35
N HIS A 680 52.63 -21.81 -1.63
CA HIS A 680 53.14 -21.00 -2.74
C HIS A 680 52.46 -19.64 -2.84
N VAL A 681 51.17 -19.54 -2.47
CA VAL A 681 50.45 -18.27 -2.38
C VAL A 681 51.00 -17.46 -1.19
N ALA A 682 51.12 -18.09 -0.02
CA ALA A 682 51.63 -17.48 1.20
C ALA A 682 53.04 -16.90 1.01
N SER A 683 53.97 -17.71 0.48
CA SER A 683 55.34 -17.28 0.21
C SER A 683 55.40 -16.10 -0.77
N ARG A 684 54.53 -16.06 -1.78
CA ARG A 684 54.51 -14.97 -2.77
C ARG A 684 54.00 -13.67 -2.17
N VAL A 685 52.99 -13.73 -1.30
CA VAL A 685 52.47 -12.57 -0.57
C VAL A 685 53.54 -12.04 0.39
N GLN A 686 54.24 -12.92 1.11
CA GLN A 686 55.36 -12.54 1.97
C GLN A 686 56.51 -11.88 1.19
N GLU A 687 56.89 -12.43 0.02
CA GLU A 687 57.90 -11.81 -0.85
C GLU A 687 57.55 -10.36 -1.23
N TRP A 688 56.26 -10.07 -1.42
CA TRP A 688 55.78 -8.72 -1.73
C TRP A 688 55.90 -7.77 -0.53
N PHE A 689 55.52 -8.23 0.67
CA PHE A 689 55.71 -7.44 1.89
C PHE A 689 57.18 -7.15 2.19
N GLU A 690 58.07 -8.12 1.97
CA GLU A 690 59.52 -7.92 2.14
C GLU A 690 60.10 -6.88 1.17
N GLN A 691 59.47 -6.70 0.00
CA GLN A 691 59.89 -5.75 -1.04
C GLN A 691 59.26 -4.35 -0.88
N SER A 692 58.23 -4.21 -0.07
CA SER A 692 57.55 -2.93 0.17
C SER A 692 58.22 -2.16 1.30
N GLU A 693 58.57 -0.89 1.08
CA GLU A 693 59.17 -0.01 2.10
C GLU A 693 58.11 0.62 3.03
N ASP A 694 56.83 0.57 2.64
CA ASP A 694 55.71 1.31 3.25
C ASP A 694 54.85 0.48 4.22
N VAL A 695 55.17 -0.79 4.49
CA VAL A 695 54.39 -1.67 5.38
C VAL A 695 55.22 -2.10 6.58
N GLU A 696 54.65 -2.03 7.79
CA GLU A 696 55.28 -2.63 8.98
C GLU A 696 55.53 -4.12 8.73
N LYS A 697 56.75 -4.58 9.06
CA LYS A 697 57.26 -5.92 8.69
C LYS A 697 56.60 -7.09 9.45
N GLY A 698 55.44 -6.89 10.05
CA GLY A 698 54.56 -7.95 10.54
C GLY A 698 53.70 -8.45 9.38
N GLY A 699 54.09 -9.55 8.73
CA GLY A 699 53.36 -10.06 7.57
C GLY A 699 51.92 -10.43 7.90
N ILE A 700 50.99 -9.93 7.10
CA ILE A 700 49.55 -10.25 7.19
C ILE A 700 49.34 -11.70 6.68
N PRO A 701 48.78 -12.61 7.49
CA PRO A 701 48.56 -14.00 7.09
C PRO A 701 47.50 -14.13 5.98
N VAL A 702 47.70 -15.14 5.12
CA VAL A 702 46.71 -15.55 4.12
C VAL A 702 45.93 -16.75 4.68
N ALA A 703 44.61 -16.65 4.73
CA ALA A 703 43.74 -17.73 5.16
C ALA A 703 42.96 -18.31 3.99
N PHE A 704 42.74 -19.62 4.03
CA PHE A 704 41.95 -20.36 3.04
C PHE A 704 40.75 -20.98 3.73
N LEU A 705 39.55 -20.66 3.24
CA LEU A 705 38.27 -21.20 3.72
C LEU A 705 37.60 -22.00 2.59
N PRO A 706 37.71 -23.34 2.60
CA PRO A 706 36.95 -24.19 1.70
C PRO A 706 35.44 -24.01 1.91
N LEU A 707 34.65 -24.14 0.84
CA LEU A 707 33.19 -23.99 0.93
C LEU A 707 32.55 -24.96 1.93
N GLU A 708 33.05 -26.19 2.01
CA GLU A 708 32.59 -27.17 3.01
C GLU A 708 32.68 -26.62 4.44
N SER A 709 33.81 -26.00 4.77
CA SER A 709 34.04 -25.39 6.08
C SER A 709 33.18 -24.16 6.31
N LEU A 710 32.95 -23.33 5.28
CA LEU A 710 32.01 -22.20 5.37
C LEU A 710 30.58 -22.68 5.67
N LEU A 711 30.11 -23.73 4.99
CA LEU A 711 28.80 -24.33 5.22
C LEU A 711 28.71 -24.94 6.63
N SER A 712 29.76 -25.62 7.10
CA SER A 712 29.83 -26.16 8.46
C SER A 712 29.79 -25.06 9.53
N LEU A 713 30.54 -23.96 9.35
CA LEU A 713 30.49 -22.80 10.25
C LEU A 713 29.09 -22.18 10.30
N TYR A 714 28.43 -22.07 9.14
CA TYR A 714 27.05 -21.59 9.05
C TYR A 714 26.11 -22.48 9.86
N GLU A 715 26.16 -23.80 9.67
CA GLU A 715 25.32 -24.74 10.40
C GLU A 715 25.56 -24.69 11.92
N ILE A 716 26.81 -24.52 12.35
CA ILE A 716 27.15 -24.34 13.78
C ILE A 716 26.53 -23.05 14.32
N PHE A 717 26.64 -21.95 13.58
CA PHE A 717 26.08 -20.67 13.98
C PHE A 717 24.55 -20.72 14.03
N ASP A 718 23.90 -21.27 12.99
CA ASP A 718 22.45 -21.38 12.88
C ASP A 718 21.86 -22.27 13.99
N ARG A 719 22.45 -23.46 14.21
CA ARG A 719 22.05 -24.39 15.29
C ARG A 719 22.15 -23.75 16.68
N HIS A 720 23.04 -22.78 16.85
CA HIS A 720 23.28 -22.09 18.11
C HIS A 720 22.95 -20.59 18.02
N TYR A 721 22.04 -20.22 17.12
CA TYR A 721 21.72 -18.82 16.83
C TYR A 721 21.23 -18.08 18.07
N ASP A 722 20.13 -18.53 18.70
CA ASP A 722 19.56 -17.81 19.86
C ASP A 722 20.61 -17.66 20.98
N PRO A 723 21.35 -18.71 21.39
CA PRO A 723 22.35 -18.54 22.43
C PRO A 723 23.54 -17.65 22.05
N ILE A 724 24.01 -17.70 20.80
CA ILE A 724 25.09 -16.83 20.31
C ILE A 724 24.64 -15.36 20.32
N ILE A 725 23.38 -15.11 20.03
CA ILE A 725 22.80 -13.77 20.03
C ILE A 725 22.53 -13.25 21.44
N GLU A 726 21.95 -14.08 22.31
CA GLU A 726 21.51 -13.68 23.65
C GLU A 726 22.65 -13.52 24.64
N TYR A 727 23.70 -14.36 24.55
CA TYR A 727 24.77 -14.41 25.55
C TYR A 727 26.09 -13.86 24.99
N PRO A 728 26.55 -12.67 25.45
CA PRO A 728 27.80 -12.05 24.98
C PRO A 728 29.03 -12.96 25.08
N SER A 729 29.11 -13.80 26.12
CA SER A 729 30.22 -14.74 26.30
C SER A 729 30.24 -15.87 25.26
N VAL A 730 29.07 -16.32 24.80
CA VAL A 730 28.96 -17.36 23.75
C VAL A 730 29.30 -16.74 22.39
N LYS A 731 28.80 -15.52 22.14
CA LYS A 731 29.17 -14.72 20.97
C LYS A 731 30.67 -14.50 20.86
N ALA A 732 31.31 -14.11 21.97
CA ALA A 732 32.76 -13.90 22.04
C ALA A 732 33.52 -15.20 21.80
N ALA A 733 33.04 -16.34 22.32
CA ALA A 733 33.67 -17.65 22.10
C ALA A 733 33.63 -18.07 20.62
N PHE A 734 32.47 -17.93 19.95
CA PHE A 734 32.35 -18.21 18.51
C PHE A 734 33.33 -17.35 17.69
N ARG A 735 33.32 -16.03 17.94
CA ARG A 735 34.19 -15.06 17.25
C ARG A 735 35.66 -15.37 17.46
N ARG A 736 36.10 -15.51 18.73
CA ARG A 736 37.50 -15.77 19.08
C ARG A 736 38.00 -17.09 18.50
N ALA A 737 37.20 -18.15 18.57
CA ALA A 737 37.59 -19.44 18.02
C ALA A 737 37.79 -19.36 16.49
N PHE A 738 36.94 -18.62 15.78
CA PHE A 738 37.12 -18.37 14.36
C PHE A 738 38.36 -17.50 14.07
N THR A 739 38.51 -16.34 14.72
CA THR A 739 39.62 -15.42 14.46
C THR A 739 40.97 -16.03 14.82
N GLU A 740 41.06 -16.83 15.89
CA GLU A 740 42.28 -17.58 16.23
C GLU A 740 42.69 -18.57 15.14
N LYS A 741 41.75 -19.25 14.49
CA LYS A 741 42.05 -20.18 13.38
C LYS A 741 42.54 -19.45 12.14
N VAL A 742 42.00 -18.25 11.88
CA VAL A 742 42.45 -17.40 10.78
C VAL A 742 43.85 -16.83 11.06
N LYS A 743 44.11 -16.35 12.28
CA LYS A 743 45.41 -15.76 12.69
C LYS A 743 46.55 -16.78 12.84
N ASN A 744 46.29 -17.96 13.40
CA ASN A 744 47.34 -18.90 13.83
C ASN A 744 47.73 -19.92 12.74
N GLY A 745 48.29 -19.43 11.64
CA GLY A 745 48.82 -20.26 10.55
C GLY A 745 50.28 -20.74 10.76
N GLU A 746 50.62 -21.89 10.19
CA GLU A 746 52.02 -22.32 10.02
C GLU A 746 52.56 -21.77 8.68
N ASP A 747 53.83 -21.36 8.60
CA ASP A 747 54.47 -20.89 7.37
C ASP A 747 53.76 -19.73 6.63
N GLY A 748 53.08 -18.84 7.37
CA GLY A 748 52.46 -17.63 6.82
C GLY A 748 51.07 -17.79 6.22
N TYR A 749 50.46 -18.97 6.37
CA TYR A 749 49.06 -19.19 5.99
C TYR A 749 48.30 -20.09 6.95
N SER A 750 46.97 -19.94 6.98
CA SER A 750 46.06 -20.80 7.72
C SER A 750 45.05 -21.45 6.77
N VAL A 751 44.55 -22.63 7.14
CA VAL A 751 43.43 -23.29 6.45
C VAL A 751 42.35 -23.53 7.50
N VAL A 752 41.18 -22.95 7.27
CA VAL A 752 40.00 -23.18 8.12
C VAL A 752 39.28 -24.40 7.56
N ASP A 753 39.74 -25.58 7.94
CA ASP A 753 39.18 -26.87 7.53
C ASP A 753 38.06 -27.34 8.48
N THR A 754 37.53 -28.55 8.28
CA THR A 754 36.48 -29.13 9.12
C THR A 754 36.93 -29.32 10.57
N ASP A 755 38.19 -29.67 10.82
CA ASP A 755 38.73 -29.83 12.17
C ASP A 755 38.79 -28.47 12.90
N ALA A 756 39.04 -27.38 12.15
CA ALA A 756 38.91 -26.03 12.66
C ALA A 756 37.45 -25.69 13.04
N CYS A 757 36.47 -26.08 12.22
CA CYS A 757 35.04 -25.91 12.51
C CYS A 757 34.61 -26.69 13.77
N ASP A 758 35.05 -27.93 13.92
CA ASP A 758 34.79 -28.75 15.12
C ASP A 758 35.35 -28.06 16.38
N THR A 759 36.54 -27.46 16.28
CA THR A 759 37.13 -26.68 17.37
C THR A 759 36.25 -25.47 17.73
N VAL A 760 35.68 -24.78 16.74
CA VAL A 760 34.76 -23.65 16.95
C VAL A 760 33.51 -24.12 17.68
N GLU A 761 32.91 -25.23 17.25
CA GLU A 761 31.72 -25.81 17.91
C GLU A 761 32.02 -26.21 19.36
N GLU A 762 33.17 -26.85 19.63
CA GLU A 762 33.59 -27.21 20.99
C GLU A 762 33.68 -25.98 21.92
N GLN A 763 34.24 -24.87 21.44
CA GLN A 763 34.35 -23.63 22.21
C GLN A 763 32.98 -23.00 22.49
N VAL A 764 32.07 -23.00 21.51
CA VAL A 764 30.68 -22.54 21.68
C VAL A 764 29.97 -23.40 22.73
N LEU A 765 30.06 -24.73 22.64
CA LEU A 765 29.45 -25.66 23.59
C LEU A 765 30.05 -25.52 25.01
N GLN A 766 31.35 -25.24 25.11
CA GLN A 766 32.00 -24.98 26.40
C GLN A 766 31.50 -23.69 27.03
N ALA A 767 31.37 -22.60 26.26
CA ALA A 767 30.82 -21.33 26.72
C ALA A 767 29.36 -21.49 27.18
N LEU A 768 28.54 -22.24 26.43
CA LEU A 768 27.15 -22.56 26.79
C LEU A 768 27.05 -23.34 28.11
N ARG A 769 27.93 -24.31 28.35
CA ARG A 769 27.96 -25.01 29.65
C ARG A 769 28.33 -24.06 30.80
N GLY A 770 29.15 -23.05 30.53
CA GLY A 770 29.50 -21.98 31.47
C GLY A 770 28.32 -21.10 31.86
N THR A 771 27.46 -20.74 30.91
CA THR A 771 26.26 -19.91 31.17
C THR A 771 25.21 -20.65 31.99
N THR A 772 24.97 -21.95 31.70
CA THR A 772 24.03 -22.79 32.45
C THR A 772 24.48 -23.03 33.90
N ARG A 773 25.80 -23.11 34.15
CA ARG A 773 26.36 -23.18 35.52
C ARG A 773 26.24 -21.87 36.29
N SER A 774 26.22 -20.72 35.61
CA SER A 774 25.95 -19.43 36.27
C SER A 774 24.52 -19.36 36.82
N ARG A 775 23.56 -20.01 36.14
CA ARG A 775 22.17 -20.12 36.60
C ARG A 775 21.99 -20.99 37.86
N THR A 776 23.00 -21.77 38.26
CA THR A 776 22.97 -22.59 39.49
C THR A 776 23.62 -21.94 40.71
N LEU A 777 24.00 -20.65 40.64
CA LEU A 777 24.62 -19.93 41.77
C LEU A 777 24.06 -18.54 42.08
N LYS A 778 23.01 -18.07 41.39
CA LYS A 778 22.18 -16.92 41.80
C LYS A 778 20.73 -17.13 41.37
N ASP A 779 19.96 -17.65 42.31
CA ASP A 779 18.55 -17.37 42.62
C ASP A 779 17.91 -18.55 43.36
N HIS A 780 18.50 -18.85 44.51
CA HIS A 780 17.75 -19.18 45.71
C HIS A 780 17.88 -17.97 46.64
N THR A 781 16.93 -17.03 46.56
CA THR A 781 16.26 -16.37 47.69
C THR A 781 15.43 -15.18 47.17
N GLU A 782 14.11 -15.34 47.30
CA GLU A 782 13.02 -14.33 47.33
C GLU A 782 12.59 -13.65 46.04
#